data_AF-A0A409VE14-F1
#
_entry.id   AF-A0A409VE14-F1
#
_cell.length_a   1.000
_cell.length_b   1.000
_cell.length_c   1.000
_cell.angle_alpha   90.00
_cell.angle_beta   90.00
_cell.angle_gamma   90.00
#
_symmetry.space_group_name_H-M   'P 1'
#
loop_
_entity.id
_entity.type
_entity.pdbx_description
1 polymer ?
#
loop_
_entity_poly.entity_id
_entity_poly.type
_entity_poly.pdbx_seq_one_letter_code
_entity_poly.pdbx_strand_id
1 'polypeptide(L)'
;MSGDILDPTKQKKEKKSNKSKSKDKAEDVNDEVVVNGTTQENGEKKKKKKKKAAEDSNAMEVDEAAAGPSSSETSEKKKKKRKRDDANEDTTAPLADSDSKQDKKEKKKRKKEQAAEKSSPESSETTADAGTSSTSSPSSTPVSTPSPQEVSDFLAKHSITIHTPPGKPAVTPIVKFTQLDIPSELRFAFATFKEPSPIQACTWPPALDGSDVVGIAETGSGKTLAFGLPAMCRLIKNPIKPSKATNSTVSMLVVAPTRELAIQTHETLSMLGKPFKIASVAVFGGVPKEPQVKMLQNANKGKDGMTTRIIVGTPGRILDLMEAGACDLSGVDYLVLDEADRMLDKGFENDIRRIISNTKPAAERQTMMFSATWPEAVRRLASTFQQNPVRVTVGSDDLTANSRVEQVVEVFDDSRSKDQRLLNVLKSLSHKKTTNNGAAEARILIFALYKKEASRVEQMLRRQGYAVGAIHGDMNQNARMEALENFKNGTTGLLVATDVAARGLDIPNVGAVVNYTFPLTIEDYIHRIGRTGRGGKSGKSITFFTGDAHEKALAGEFARVLREGGFDYEALKKFPMTIKKKEHGAYGAFYRDDIPVPKGPTKIVFDYSAGQTFNRVVKPRGSVEGEDKAPSDTEPDDTSILDENEGSIIASLISQLRVGMDLSKVTFPTFVLEPRSMLERITDFMSHPDLIFGAEGFDDPEERFIRVLQYYLAGWHIKPKGVKKPYNPVLGEFFRCRYDYANGTQGFYIAEQVSHHPPISAFFYISPANHVSIIGELRPKSKFLGNSVSTTMEGENRVTLLGKPEDGEYVITMPNMYARGILFGKMVLELGDTCIAKNEKHGLYCDLDFKTKGFFSGTYNALSGRIRKGSTEIGEVSGRWSHIMDFKNTKTNQKRVLFDAVKDGQNICPKWVLPESEQEPNESRRLWHKLTDAIVAKDMEAATVAKTAVEDAQREQRRRLEENLQVHVPKFFEKVNGQWVPKIKVPKDPQEATAAVQQWIFPLKAPDTAANGL
;
A
#
# COMPACT_ATOMS: atom_id res chain seq x y z
N MET A 1 -68.35 17.46 19.35
CA MET A 1 -69.33 18.51 19.00
C MET A 1 -68.60 19.62 18.28
N SER A 2 -69.23 20.20 17.24
CA SER A 2 -69.17 21.59 16.73
C SER A 2 -67.86 22.42 16.79
N GLY A 3 -67.57 23.17 15.70
CA GLY A 3 -66.51 24.20 15.65
C GLY A 3 -65.30 23.79 14.78
N ASP A 4 -65.09 24.18 13.51
CA ASP A 4 -65.28 25.45 12.76
C ASP A 4 -64.15 26.49 13.05
N ILE A 5 -63.53 27.20 12.08
CA ILE A 5 -63.74 27.27 10.60
C ILE A 5 -62.55 27.90 9.82
N LEU A 6 -62.39 27.49 8.55
CA LEU A 6 -61.78 28.13 7.34
C LEU A 6 -60.34 28.76 7.25
N ASP A 7 -59.65 28.29 6.20
CA ASP A 7 -58.65 28.97 5.34
C ASP A 7 -59.28 30.09 4.46
N PRO A 8 -58.53 31.12 4.01
CA PRO A 8 -58.44 31.31 2.54
C PRO A 8 -57.13 31.89 1.98
N THR A 9 -56.45 31.04 1.19
CA THR A 9 -55.65 31.24 -0.03
C THR A 9 -55.48 32.61 -0.75
N LYS A 10 -54.39 32.68 -1.56
CA LYS A 10 -54.31 33.02 -3.02
C LYS A 10 -53.77 34.39 -3.54
N GLN A 11 -53.05 34.27 -4.68
CA GLN A 11 -52.80 35.24 -5.79
C GLN A 11 -51.77 36.39 -5.63
N LYS A 12 -51.19 36.99 -6.70
CA LYS A 12 -50.63 36.50 -8.02
C LYS A 12 -49.94 37.67 -8.77
N LYS A 13 -48.89 37.40 -9.58
CA LYS A 13 -48.26 38.31 -10.60
C LYS A 13 -47.52 39.55 -10.00
N GLU A 14 -46.75 40.39 -10.73
CA GLU A 14 -46.43 40.48 -12.17
C GLU A 14 -44.96 40.90 -12.48
N LYS A 15 -44.63 41.30 -13.73
CA LYS A 15 -43.27 41.52 -14.29
C LYS A 15 -42.90 43.02 -14.41
N LYS A 16 -41.60 43.38 -14.33
CA LYS A 16 -40.77 44.03 -15.40
C LYS A 16 -39.33 44.38 -14.95
N SER A 17 -38.54 45.07 -15.81
CA SER A 17 -37.07 45.05 -15.83
C SER A 17 -36.38 46.41 -16.10
N ASN A 18 -35.07 46.46 -15.75
CA ASN A 18 -33.98 47.32 -16.26
C ASN A 18 -33.82 48.82 -15.85
N LYS A 19 -32.80 49.03 -14.99
CA LYS A 19 -31.61 49.93 -15.14
C LYS A 19 -31.71 51.34 -15.76
N SER A 20 -31.22 52.34 -15.00
CA SER A 20 -30.03 53.17 -15.34
C SER A 20 -29.47 53.94 -14.10
N LYS A 21 -28.42 54.77 -14.24
CA LYS A 21 -27.69 55.53 -13.17
C LYS A 21 -28.04 57.06 -13.22
N SER A 22 -27.58 58.03 -12.42
CA SER A 22 -26.58 58.24 -11.30
C SER A 22 -27.05 59.50 -10.47
N LYS A 23 -26.34 60.24 -9.58
CA LYS A 23 -24.96 60.39 -9.05
C LYS A 23 -25.02 61.23 -7.71
N ASP A 24 -23.87 61.68 -7.17
CA ASP A 24 -23.64 62.89 -6.33
C ASP A 24 -24.01 62.84 -4.81
N LYS A 25 -23.32 63.53 -3.87
CA LYS A 25 -22.13 64.45 -3.93
C LYS A 25 -21.35 64.60 -2.59
N ALA A 26 -20.49 65.63 -2.49
CA ALA A 26 -19.32 65.89 -1.62
C ALA A 26 -17.99 65.49 -2.31
N GLU A 27 -16.92 66.29 -2.49
CA GLU A 27 -16.39 67.58 -1.92
C GLU A 27 -15.81 67.50 -0.49
N ASP A 28 -14.64 68.07 -0.14
CA ASP A 28 -13.46 68.64 -0.87
C ASP A 28 -12.23 68.65 0.12
N VAL A 29 -11.04 69.30 0.12
CA VAL A 29 -10.26 70.46 -0.46
C VAL A 29 -8.75 70.13 -0.16
N ASN A 30 -7.59 70.56 -0.72
CA ASN A 30 -6.96 71.00 -2.01
C ASN A 30 -5.42 70.67 -1.84
N ASP A 31 -4.32 71.26 -2.40
CA ASP A 31 -3.98 72.30 -3.40
C ASP A 31 -2.49 72.15 -3.89
N GLU A 32 -2.03 72.99 -4.83
CA GLU A 32 -0.66 73.20 -5.42
C GLU A 32 0.14 72.00 -6.03
N VAL A 33 1.01 72.14 -7.06
CA VAL A 33 0.99 72.89 -8.35
C VAL A 33 2.18 72.42 -9.26
N VAL A 34 2.12 72.60 -10.61
CA VAL A 34 3.12 72.23 -11.66
C VAL A 34 3.24 70.72 -12.03
N VAL A 35 3.56 70.27 -13.26
CA VAL A 35 3.03 70.48 -14.64
C VAL A 35 3.83 69.65 -15.68
N ASN A 36 3.21 69.27 -16.81
CA ASN A 36 3.75 68.62 -18.03
C ASN A 36 4.23 67.14 -17.94
N GLY A 37 4.03 66.31 -18.97
CA GLY A 37 3.26 66.51 -20.21
C GLY A 37 3.60 65.51 -21.34
N THR A 38 2.88 65.63 -22.48
CA THR A 38 3.25 65.15 -23.85
C THR A 38 3.45 63.64 -24.13
N THR A 39 3.18 63.05 -25.31
CA THR A 39 2.14 63.18 -26.37
C THR A 39 2.43 62.13 -27.47
N GLN A 40 1.40 61.53 -28.10
CA GLN A 40 1.40 61.06 -29.51
C GLN A 40 2.45 59.95 -29.89
N GLU A 41 2.46 59.26 -31.04
CA GLU A 41 1.42 58.94 -32.04
C GLU A 41 1.72 57.62 -32.80
N ASN A 42 0.82 57.27 -33.73
CA ASN A 42 1.03 56.57 -35.02
C ASN A 42 2.46 56.09 -35.41
N GLY A 43 2.66 54.93 -36.05
CA GLY A 43 1.70 53.96 -36.60
C GLY A 43 2.14 53.42 -37.98
N GLU A 44 1.35 52.48 -38.54
CA GLU A 44 1.44 51.96 -39.93
C GLU A 44 2.71 51.14 -40.31
N LYS A 45 2.77 50.31 -41.38
CA LYS A 45 1.82 50.00 -42.48
C LYS A 45 2.04 48.57 -43.08
N LYS A 46 0.95 47.80 -43.26
CA LYS A 46 0.55 46.99 -44.46
C LYS A 46 1.65 46.29 -45.30
N LYS A 47 1.56 44.97 -45.61
CA LYS A 47 0.76 44.33 -46.72
C LYS A 47 1.20 42.84 -46.88
N LYS A 48 0.46 41.87 -47.48
CA LYS A 48 -0.93 41.74 -47.99
C LYS A 48 -1.25 40.25 -48.32
N LYS A 49 -2.55 39.90 -48.44
CA LYS A 49 -3.14 38.65 -49.03
C LYS A 49 -2.99 37.39 -48.14
N LYS A 50 -3.95 36.44 -48.08
CA LYS A 50 -5.20 36.26 -48.85
C LYS A 50 -6.33 35.61 -47.99
N LYS A 51 -7.58 35.97 -48.31
CA LYS A 51 -8.92 35.34 -48.11
C LYS A 51 -8.98 33.82 -47.77
N LYS A 52 -10.03 33.26 -47.15
CA LYS A 52 -11.37 33.76 -46.70
C LYS A 52 -12.02 32.81 -45.64
N ALA A 53 -12.96 33.35 -44.84
CA ALA A 53 -14.31 32.88 -44.46
C ALA A 53 -14.77 31.41 -44.69
N ALA A 54 -15.67 30.81 -43.88
CA ALA A 54 -16.31 31.20 -42.60
C ALA A 54 -17.13 30.01 -42.01
N GLU A 55 -17.78 30.22 -40.83
CA GLU A 55 -19.15 29.82 -40.37
C GLU A 55 -19.77 28.46 -40.84
N ASP A 56 -20.57 27.72 -40.04
CA ASP A 56 -21.23 28.05 -38.76
C ASP A 56 -21.57 26.78 -37.91
N SER A 57 -22.29 26.98 -36.81
CA SER A 57 -22.85 25.99 -35.87
C SER A 57 -24.25 25.47 -36.22
N ASN A 58 -24.60 24.22 -35.86
CA ASN A 58 -25.72 23.88 -34.97
C ASN A 58 -25.87 22.36 -34.67
N ALA A 59 -26.93 21.97 -33.95
CA ALA A 59 -27.20 20.62 -33.41
C ALA A 59 -28.64 20.09 -33.74
N MET A 60 -28.97 18.87 -33.24
CA MET A 60 -30.29 18.16 -33.31
C MET A 60 -30.62 17.58 -34.71
N GLU A 61 -31.41 16.52 -34.92
CA GLU A 61 -32.08 15.45 -34.11
C GLU A 61 -31.51 14.05 -34.52
N VAL A 62 -31.65 12.88 -33.85
CA VAL A 62 -32.78 12.10 -33.26
C VAL A 62 -33.74 11.48 -34.29
N ASP A 63 -33.57 10.17 -34.55
CA ASP A 63 -34.56 9.09 -34.78
C ASP A 63 -33.83 7.86 -35.36
N GLU A 64 -34.39 6.66 -35.42
CA GLU A 64 -34.88 5.67 -34.45
C GLU A 64 -35.14 4.38 -35.29
N ALA A 65 -35.24 3.19 -34.66
CA ALA A 65 -35.68 1.91 -35.26
C ALA A 65 -34.78 1.24 -36.34
N ALA A 66 -34.76 -0.09 -36.51
CA ALA A 66 -35.09 -1.22 -35.62
C ALA A 66 -34.53 -2.54 -36.19
N ALA A 67 -34.26 -3.53 -35.33
CA ALA A 67 -33.91 -4.95 -35.63
C ALA A 67 -32.63 -5.18 -36.51
N GLY A 68 -31.85 -6.27 -36.40
CA GLY A 68 -31.99 -7.52 -35.64
C GLY A 68 -32.51 -8.68 -36.52
N PRO A 69 -32.07 -9.96 -36.36
CA PRO A 69 -31.05 -10.50 -35.45
C PRO A 69 -30.01 -11.42 -36.18
N SER A 70 -29.30 -12.26 -35.41
CA SER A 70 -28.82 -13.65 -35.69
C SER A 70 -28.75 -14.21 -37.12
N SER A 71 -27.85 -15.13 -37.49
CA SER A 71 -26.65 -15.79 -36.91
C SER A 71 -26.25 -16.90 -37.90
N SER A 72 -25.04 -17.50 -37.76
CA SER A 72 -24.67 -18.82 -38.37
C SER A 72 -24.73 -18.91 -39.92
N GLU A 73 -24.04 -19.81 -40.63
CA GLU A 73 -23.01 -20.78 -40.23
C GLU A 73 -21.99 -21.06 -41.36
N THR A 74 -21.07 -21.98 -41.08
CA THR A 74 -20.08 -22.63 -41.96
C THR A 74 -20.66 -23.13 -43.31
N SER A 75 -19.89 -23.42 -44.38
CA SER A 75 -18.73 -24.32 -44.40
C SER A 75 -18.04 -24.46 -45.78
N GLU A 76 -16.70 -24.67 -45.80
CA GLU A 76 -15.95 -25.67 -46.63
C GLU A 76 -16.03 -25.68 -48.20
N LYS A 77 -15.12 -26.27 -49.03
CA LYS A 77 -13.86 -27.06 -48.87
C LYS A 77 -13.03 -27.08 -50.19
N LYS A 78 -11.69 -26.86 -50.14
CA LYS A 78 -10.62 -27.43 -51.04
C LYS A 78 -10.63 -26.95 -52.54
N LYS A 79 -9.62 -27.16 -53.43
CA LYS A 79 -8.44 -28.09 -53.51
C LYS A 79 -7.41 -27.67 -54.62
N LYS A 80 -6.08 -27.91 -54.42
CA LYS A 80 -4.93 -27.93 -55.41
C LYS A 80 -4.57 -26.60 -56.15
N LYS A 81 -3.33 -26.21 -56.51
CA LYS A 81 -1.91 -26.74 -56.55
C LYS A 81 -1.34 -27.22 -57.92
N ARG A 82 -0.47 -26.39 -58.54
CA ARG A 82 0.68 -26.63 -59.47
C ARG A 82 1.73 -25.50 -59.20
N LYS A 83 3.06 -25.67 -59.16
CA LYS A 83 4.08 -25.91 -60.24
C LYS A 83 4.03 -24.86 -61.36
N ARG A 84 5.13 -24.32 -61.92
CA ARG A 84 6.60 -24.22 -61.61
C ARG A 84 7.21 -23.28 -62.70
N ASP A 85 8.52 -22.95 -62.66
CA ASP A 85 9.50 -22.87 -63.80
C ASP A 85 10.61 -21.80 -63.58
N ASP A 86 11.63 -21.79 -64.46
CA ASP A 86 13.00 -21.24 -64.26
C ASP A 86 13.47 -20.31 -65.44
N ALA A 87 14.75 -19.91 -65.44
CA ALA A 87 15.56 -19.21 -66.50
C ALA A 87 15.57 -17.65 -66.49
N ASN A 88 16.64 -16.93 -66.89
CA ASN A 88 17.98 -17.34 -67.36
C ASN A 88 19.16 -16.37 -67.05
N GLU A 89 20.37 -16.77 -67.50
CA GLU A 89 21.76 -16.26 -67.37
C GLU A 89 22.05 -14.91 -68.09
N ASP A 90 23.26 -14.32 -68.25
CA ASP A 90 24.71 -14.72 -68.19
C ASP A 90 25.61 -13.43 -68.11
N THR A 91 26.95 -13.31 -67.93
CA THR A 91 28.15 -14.19 -67.70
C THR A 91 28.98 -13.60 -66.50
N THR A 92 30.32 -13.44 -66.33
CA THR A 92 31.60 -13.68 -67.08
C THR A 92 32.79 -13.87 -66.09
N ALA A 93 33.99 -14.28 -66.57
CA ALA A 93 35.24 -14.52 -65.80
C ALA A 93 36.49 -14.38 -66.74
N PRO A 94 37.76 -14.85 -66.49
CA PRO A 94 38.39 -15.54 -65.33
C PRO A 94 39.88 -15.12 -65.02
N LEU A 95 40.71 -16.06 -64.49
CA LEU A 95 42.18 -16.06 -64.17
C LEU A 95 42.57 -15.60 -62.74
N ALA A 96 43.54 -16.19 -62.01
CA ALA A 96 44.28 -17.48 -62.02
C ALA A 96 44.93 -17.66 -60.61
N ASP A 97 44.85 -18.81 -59.90
CA ASP A 97 45.65 -20.06 -59.93
C ASP A 97 46.93 -20.08 -59.03
N SER A 98 47.45 -21.29 -58.72
CA SER A 98 48.68 -21.71 -57.99
C SER A 98 48.63 -22.05 -56.47
N ASP A 99 49.07 -23.30 -56.19
CA ASP A 99 49.77 -23.97 -55.06
C ASP A 99 50.09 -23.24 -53.71
N SER A 100 50.43 -23.91 -52.59
CA SER A 100 50.81 -25.31 -52.25
C SER A 100 50.50 -25.61 -50.76
N LYS A 101 50.06 -26.81 -50.34
CA LYS A 101 50.80 -28.02 -49.90
C LYS A 101 51.80 -27.90 -48.72
N GLN A 102 51.82 -28.96 -47.91
CA GLN A 102 52.84 -29.36 -46.90
C GLN A 102 52.90 -28.55 -45.57
N ASP A 103 53.28 -29.13 -44.41
CA ASP A 103 53.62 -30.55 -44.13
C ASP A 103 53.22 -31.06 -42.72
N LYS A 104 53.52 -32.34 -42.46
CA LYS A 104 53.09 -33.15 -41.30
C LYS A 104 54.32 -33.77 -40.60
N LYS A 105 54.46 -33.56 -39.27
CA LYS A 105 55.63 -33.96 -38.43
C LYS A 105 56.88 -33.07 -38.72
N GLU A 106 57.99 -33.05 -37.97
CA GLU A 106 58.52 -33.80 -36.81
C GLU A 106 58.94 -32.82 -35.67
N LYS A 107 58.80 -33.06 -34.35
CA LYS A 107 59.25 -34.16 -33.44
C LYS A 107 60.75 -34.06 -33.04
N LYS A 108 60.97 -33.81 -31.73
CA LYS A 108 62.20 -34.03 -30.92
C LYS A 108 63.52 -33.36 -31.37
N LYS A 109 64.03 -32.44 -30.53
CA LYS A 109 65.23 -32.60 -29.68
C LYS A 109 65.41 -31.33 -28.80
N ARG A 110 65.56 -31.47 -27.46
CA ARG A 110 66.82 -31.36 -26.67
C ARG A 110 67.38 -29.90 -26.58
N LYS A 111 67.94 -29.43 -25.46
CA LYS A 111 68.30 -30.07 -24.18
C LYS A 111 68.62 -29.00 -23.12
N LYS A 112 68.35 -29.31 -21.82
CA LYS A 112 69.16 -28.87 -20.65
C LYS A 112 69.15 -27.33 -20.37
N GLU A 113 69.45 -26.76 -19.20
CA GLU A 113 70.03 -27.15 -17.89
C GLU A 113 69.22 -26.48 -16.75
N GLN A 114 69.27 -26.77 -15.44
CA GLN A 114 69.76 -27.85 -14.52
C GLN A 114 68.82 -27.70 -13.26
N ALA A 115 68.36 -28.69 -12.49
CA ALA A 115 68.91 -29.94 -11.91
C ALA A 115 69.54 -29.78 -10.50
N ALA A 116 68.71 -29.95 -9.46
CA ALA A 116 69.02 -30.37 -8.07
C ALA A 116 67.69 -30.89 -7.44
N GLU A 117 67.51 -32.16 -7.03
CA GLU A 117 67.97 -32.84 -5.79
C GLU A 117 67.26 -32.33 -4.50
N LYS A 118 66.78 -33.13 -3.51
CA LYS A 118 66.76 -34.59 -3.15
C LYS A 118 65.61 -34.79 -2.09
N SER A 119 65.11 -35.96 -1.64
CA SER A 119 65.22 -37.40 -1.99
C SER A 119 64.05 -38.22 -1.36
N SER A 120 64.02 -39.54 -1.57
CA SER A 120 63.30 -40.60 -0.79
C SER A 120 63.91 -40.82 0.63
N PRO A 121 63.48 -41.78 1.52
CA PRO A 121 62.72 -43.05 1.35
C PRO A 121 61.36 -43.12 2.12
N GLU A 122 60.43 -44.10 2.01
CA GLU A 122 60.35 -45.51 1.53
C GLU A 122 60.34 -46.60 2.66
N SER A 123 59.89 -47.83 2.33
CA SER A 123 59.58 -49.03 3.19
C SER A 123 58.19 -49.05 3.87
N SER A 124 57.46 -50.19 3.97
CA SER A 124 57.61 -51.53 3.34
C SER A 124 56.28 -52.32 3.28
N GLU A 125 56.33 -53.51 2.65
CA GLU A 125 55.27 -54.51 2.43
C GLU A 125 54.88 -55.26 3.75
N THR A 126 53.97 -56.25 3.85
CA THR A 126 53.55 -57.34 2.92
C THR A 126 52.23 -58.03 3.34
N THR A 127 51.60 -58.82 2.45
CA THR A 127 50.60 -59.91 2.66
C THR A 127 49.29 -59.62 3.46
N ALA A 128 48.04 -59.81 3.00
CA ALA A 128 47.35 -60.78 2.11
C ALA A 128 46.65 -61.97 2.82
N ASP A 129 45.30 -62.01 2.73
CA ASP A 129 44.50 -63.20 2.37
C ASP A 129 43.10 -62.77 1.83
N ALA A 130 42.29 -63.69 1.29
CA ALA A 130 41.08 -63.42 0.50
C ALA A 130 39.75 -63.73 1.22
N GLY A 131 38.64 -63.12 0.78
CA GLY A 131 37.36 -63.14 1.53
C GLY A 131 36.04 -62.90 0.77
N THR A 132 35.95 -63.26 -0.51
CA THR A 132 34.68 -63.36 -1.29
C THR A 132 33.93 -62.04 -1.61
N SER A 133 33.19 -62.03 -2.73
CA SER A 133 32.64 -60.82 -3.36
C SER A 133 31.15 -60.56 -3.08
N SER A 134 30.81 -59.32 -2.73
CA SER A 134 29.48 -58.73 -2.92
C SER A 134 29.61 -57.30 -3.46
N THR A 135 28.88 -56.95 -4.52
CA THR A 135 29.14 -55.75 -5.33
C THR A 135 28.78 -54.44 -4.62
N SER A 136 29.78 -53.65 -4.25
CA SER A 136 29.62 -52.30 -3.68
C SER A 136 29.97 -51.19 -4.69
N SER A 137 29.21 -50.09 -4.67
CA SER A 137 29.42 -48.90 -5.49
C SER A 137 30.82 -48.26 -5.31
N PRO A 138 31.39 -47.59 -6.33
CA PRO A 138 32.65 -46.88 -6.20
C PRO A 138 32.54 -45.71 -5.19
N SER A 139 33.51 -45.61 -4.29
CA SER A 139 33.53 -44.61 -3.22
C SER A 139 33.90 -43.21 -3.71
N SER A 140 33.21 -42.20 -3.19
CA SER A 140 33.70 -40.83 -3.18
C SER A 140 34.87 -40.70 -2.18
N THR A 141 35.85 -39.85 -2.48
CA THR A 141 36.90 -39.49 -1.54
C THR A 141 36.31 -38.68 -0.38
N PRO A 142 36.80 -38.86 0.87
CA PRO A 142 36.30 -38.12 2.02
C PRO A 142 36.67 -36.64 1.89
N VAL A 143 35.65 -35.81 1.65
CA VAL A 143 35.75 -34.35 1.70
C VAL A 143 36.05 -33.95 3.14
N SER A 144 37.14 -33.21 3.37
CA SER A 144 37.48 -32.74 4.71
C SER A 144 36.51 -31.65 5.18
N THR A 145 35.62 -32.05 6.10
CA THR A 145 34.81 -31.17 6.93
C THR A 145 35.73 -30.21 7.70
N PRO A 146 35.47 -28.90 7.75
CA PRO A 146 36.28 -27.99 8.55
C PRO A 146 36.09 -28.30 10.04
N SER A 147 37.17 -28.18 10.81
CA SER A 147 37.14 -28.37 12.26
C SER A 147 36.32 -27.27 12.97
N PRO A 148 35.80 -27.50 14.19
CA PRO A 148 35.06 -26.48 14.94
C PRO A 148 35.85 -25.18 15.15
N GLN A 149 37.18 -25.27 15.28
CA GLN A 149 38.06 -24.10 15.38
C GLN A 149 38.12 -23.33 14.06
N GLU A 150 38.36 -23.99 12.91
CA GLU A 150 38.34 -23.33 11.60
C GLU A 150 36.99 -22.67 11.29
N VAL A 151 35.89 -23.26 11.75
CA VAL A 151 34.55 -22.64 11.65
C VAL A 151 34.47 -21.39 12.52
N SER A 152 34.86 -21.45 13.79
CA SER A 152 34.88 -20.29 14.70
C SER A 152 35.75 -19.15 14.16
N ASP A 153 36.96 -19.47 13.70
CA ASP A 153 37.91 -18.51 13.14
C ASP A 153 37.39 -17.86 11.85
N PHE A 154 36.71 -18.63 10.99
CA PHE A 154 36.08 -18.11 9.78
C PHE A 154 34.91 -17.16 10.09
N LEU A 155 34.04 -17.52 11.04
CA LEU A 155 32.91 -16.69 11.47
C LEU A 155 33.42 -15.38 12.08
N ALA A 156 34.42 -15.44 12.96
CA ALA A 156 35.03 -14.26 13.58
C ALA A 156 35.73 -13.34 12.56
N LYS A 157 36.57 -13.91 11.68
CA LYS A 157 37.31 -13.17 10.64
C LYS A 157 36.41 -12.36 9.70
N HIS A 158 35.21 -12.85 9.41
CA HIS A 158 34.28 -12.24 8.46
C HIS A 158 33.06 -11.60 9.14
N SER A 159 33.10 -11.41 10.46
CA SER A 159 32.01 -10.85 11.27
C SER A 159 30.65 -11.50 10.99
N ILE A 160 30.59 -12.83 11.02
CA ILE A 160 29.39 -13.59 10.67
C ILE A 160 28.63 -13.99 11.94
N THR A 161 27.35 -13.60 12.00
CA THR A 161 26.40 -14.08 13.02
C THR A 161 25.39 -15.02 12.38
N ILE A 162 25.28 -16.25 12.91
CA ILE A 162 24.29 -17.24 12.46
C ILE A 162 23.30 -17.51 13.59
N HIS A 163 22.02 -17.21 13.36
CA HIS A 163 20.92 -17.59 14.25
C HIS A 163 20.17 -18.78 13.66
N THR A 164 20.33 -19.95 14.30
CA THR A 164 19.69 -21.21 13.95
C THR A 164 18.44 -21.44 14.81
N PRO A 165 17.30 -21.89 14.25
CA PRO A 165 16.11 -22.22 15.03
C PRO A 165 16.35 -23.39 16.01
N PRO A 166 15.63 -23.44 17.14
CA PRO A 166 15.65 -24.61 18.03
C PRO A 166 15.35 -25.91 17.28
N GLY A 167 16.14 -26.95 17.53
CA GLY A 167 15.97 -28.28 16.93
C GLY A 167 16.63 -28.47 15.55
N LYS A 168 17.26 -27.45 14.95
CA LYS A 168 18.13 -27.62 13.77
C LYS A 168 19.61 -27.73 14.17
N PRO A 169 20.45 -28.49 13.45
CA PRO A 169 21.89 -28.57 13.72
C PRO A 169 22.59 -27.24 13.44
N ALA A 170 23.75 -27.01 14.07
CA ALA A 170 24.57 -25.84 13.81
C ALA A 170 25.09 -25.83 12.36
N VAL A 171 25.05 -24.67 11.70
CA VAL A 171 25.51 -24.51 10.31
C VAL A 171 27.03 -24.62 10.26
N THR A 172 27.53 -25.59 9.49
CA THR A 172 28.96 -25.69 9.14
C THR A 172 29.21 -24.95 7.81
N PRO A 173 29.97 -23.84 7.79
CA PRO A 173 30.20 -23.08 6.56
C PRO A 173 31.02 -23.84 5.52
N ILE A 174 30.62 -23.71 4.26
CA ILE A 174 31.35 -24.25 3.10
C ILE A 174 32.41 -23.22 2.69
N VAL A 175 33.62 -23.39 3.22
CA VAL A 175 34.75 -22.45 3.06
C VAL A 175 35.55 -22.67 1.78
N LYS A 176 35.39 -23.80 1.09
CA LYS A 176 36.05 -24.14 -0.18
C LYS A 176 35.04 -24.74 -1.17
N PHE A 177 35.12 -24.39 -2.46
CA PHE A 177 34.24 -24.97 -3.49
C PHE A 177 34.35 -26.50 -3.63
N THR A 178 35.45 -27.10 -3.18
CA THR A 178 35.61 -28.57 -3.12
C THR A 178 34.68 -29.24 -2.11
N GLN A 179 34.14 -28.49 -1.14
CA GLN A 179 33.19 -28.97 -0.13
C GLN A 179 31.71 -28.89 -0.59
N LEU A 180 31.44 -28.35 -1.79
CA LEU A 180 30.09 -28.37 -2.39
C LEU A 180 29.80 -29.73 -3.05
N ASP A 181 28.92 -30.52 -2.43
CA ASP A 181 28.24 -31.62 -3.11
C ASP A 181 27.12 -31.08 -4.02
N ILE A 182 27.49 -30.82 -5.27
CA ILE A 182 26.61 -30.32 -6.34
C ILE A 182 26.96 -31.00 -7.67
N PRO A 183 26.01 -31.08 -8.63
CA PRO A 183 26.29 -31.51 -10.00
C PRO A 183 27.53 -30.84 -10.59
N SER A 184 28.39 -31.63 -11.26
CA SER A 184 29.66 -31.16 -11.80
C SER A 184 29.47 -30.02 -12.81
N GLU A 185 28.36 -30.09 -13.54
CA GLU A 185 27.92 -29.19 -14.60
C GLU A 185 27.34 -27.86 -14.06
N LEU A 186 27.27 -27.69 -12.73
CA LEU A 186 27.07 -26.37 -12.09
C LEU A 186 28.39 -25.70 -11.67
N ARG A 187 29.52 -26.43 -11.61
CA ARG A 187 30.80 -25.89 -11.08
C ARG A 187 31.41 -24.77 -11.95
N PHE A 188 30.98 -24.64 -13.21
CA PHE A 188 31.36 -23.50 -14.05
C PHE A 188 30.88 -22.14 -13.49
N ALA A 189 29.79 -22.14 -12.71
CA ALA A 189 29.20 -20.95 -12.09
C ALA A 189 30.16 -20.17 -11.17
N PHE A 190 31.23 -20.83 -10.72
CA PHE A 190 32.27 -20.24 -9.88
C PHE A 190 33.69 -20.53 -10.37
N ALA A 191 33.88 -20.95 -11.62
CA ALA A 191 35.21 -21.22 -12.20
C ALA A 191 36.15 -20.00 -12.25
N THR A 192 35.60 -18.79 -12.10
CA THR A 192 36.33 -17.51 -12.02
C THR A 192 36.56 -17.01 -10.59
N PHE A 193 36.05 -17.72 -9.57
CA PHE A 193 36.21 -17.36 -8.16
C PHE A 193 37.19 -18.30 -7.46
N LYS A 194 37.98 -17.76 -6.52
CA LYS A 194 38.96 -18.54 -5.73
C LYS A 194 38.31 -19.35 -4.61
N GLU A 195 37.35 -18.74 -3.92
CA GLU A 195 36.68 -19.26 -2.73
C GLU A 195 35.23 -18.71 -2.65
N PRO A 196 34.29 -19.40 -1.98
CA PRO A 196 32.94 -18.89 -1.72
C PRO A 196 32.96 -17.54 -1.00
N SER A 197 32.00 -16.66 -1.28
CA SER A 197 31.82 -15.47 -0.44
C SER A 197 31.29 -15.84 0.95
N PRO A 198 31.51 -15.03 2.00
CA PRO A 198 31.05 -15.34 3.36
C PRO A 198 29.54 -15.64 3.46
N ILE A 199 28.71 -14.90 2.71
CA ILE A 199 27.26 -15.14 2.68
C ILE A 199 26.92 -16.43 1.93
N GLN A 200 27.63 -16.78 0.85
CA GLN A 200 27.46 -18.06 0.13
C GLN A 200 27.85 -19.25 1.01
N ALA A 201 29.04 -19.18 1.64
CA ALA A 201 29.57 -20.22 2.52
C ALA A 201 28.61 -20.63 3.64
N CYS A 202 27.93 -19.65 4.24
CA CYS A 202 27.03 -19.87 5.38
C CYS A 202 25.55 -20.07 4.99
N THR A 203 25.11 -19.63 3.82
CA THR A 203 23.71 -19.84 3.38
C THR A 203 23.51 -21.09 2.53
N TRP A 204 24.53 -21.56 1.81
CA TRP A 204 24.43 -22.76 0.97
C TRP A 204 24.08 -24.05 1.75
N PRO A 205 24.68 -24.37 2.92
CA PRO A 205 24.28 -25.58 3.67
C PRO A 205 22.77 -25.62 4.01
N PRO A 206 22.19 -24.68 4.79
CA PRO A 206 20.77 -24.74 5.12
C PRO A 206 19.85 -24.62 3.90
N ALA A 207 20.30 -23.93 2.84
CA ALA A 207 19.53 -23.83 1.60
C ALA A 207 19.49 -25.15 0.79
N LEU A 208 20.59 -25.92 0.78
CA LEU A 208 20.67 -27.23 0.15
C LEU A 208 19.90 -28.29 0.95
N ASP A 209 19.87 -28.15 2.28
CA ASP A 209 19.05 -28.95 3.21
C ASP A 209 17.54 -28.61 3.16
N GLY A 210 17.13 -27.67 2.31
CA GLY A 210 15.73 -27.30 2.12
C GLY A 210 15.13 -26.35 3.16
N SER A 211 15.94 -25.79 4.07
CA SER A 211 15.47 -24.78 5.03
C SER A 211 15.20 -23.43 4.37
N ASP A 212 14.25 -22.69 4.95
CA ASP A 212 14.13 -21.24 4.77
C ASP A 212 15.39 -20.54 5.27
N VAL A 213 15.80 -19.48 4.57
CA VAL A 213 17.00 -18.71 4.89
C VAL A 213 16.73 -17.21 4.80
N VAL A 214 17.29 -16.46 5.75
CA VAL A 214 17.41 -15.00 5.68
C VAL A 214 18.90 -14.65 5.56
N GLY A 215 19.31 -14.14 4.40
CA GLY A 215 20.70 -13.79 4.09
C GLY A 215 20.94 -12.29 4.05
N ILE A 216 21.59 -11.76 5.08
CA ILE A 216 21.85 -10.33 5.27
C ILE A 216 23.34 -10.09 5.02
N ALA A 217 23.65 -9.41 3.91
CA ALA A 217 25.03 -9.09 3.54
C ALA A 217 25.06 -7.91 2.56
N GLU A 218 26.18 -7.19 2.56
CA GLU A 218 26.41 -6.03 1.70
C GLU A 218 26.08 -6.26 0.20
N THR A 219 25.83 -5.17 -0.51
CA THR A 219 25.55 -5.21 -1.95
C THR A 219 26.78 -5.61 -2.75
N GLY A 220 26.67 -6.61 -3.63
CA GLY A 220 27.82 -7.18 -4.36
C GLY A 220 28.52 -8.35 -3.66
N SER A 221 28.02 -8.81 -2.50
CA SER A 221 28.52 -10.00 -1.78
C SER A 221 28.18 -11.36 -2.44
N GLY A 222 27.56 -11.37 -3.62
CA GLY A 222 27.25 -12.62 -4.36
C GLY A 222 25.91 -13.29 -3.99
N LYS A 223 24.96 -12.56 -3.39
CA LYS A 223 23.64 -13.05 -2.94
C LYS A 223 22.84 -13.79 -4.03
N THR A 224 22.96 -13.38 -5.31
CA THR A 224 22.26 -14.04 -6.44
C THR A 224 22.66 -15.51 -6.62
N LEU A 225 23.93 -15.87 -6.36
CA LEU A 225 24.37 -17.28 -6.34
C LEU A 225 24.05 -17.97 -5.01
N ALA A 226 23.91 -17.23 -3.92
CA ALA A 226 23.51 -17.76 -2.61
C ALA A 226 22.11 -18.41 -2.67
N PHE A 227 21.12 -17.78 -3.31
CA PHE A 227 19.82 -18.41 -3.60
C PHE A 227 19.79 -19.20 -4.92
N GLY A 228 20.54 -18.78 -5.94
CA GLY A 228 20.46 -19.38 -7.28
C GLY A 228 21.02 -20.81 -7.35
N LEU A 229 22.14 -21.08 -6.69
CA LEU A 229 22.80 -22.39 -6.76
C LEU A 229 22.00 -23.52 -6.07
N PRO A 230 21.47 -23.34 -4.83
CA PRO A 230 20.62 -24.35 -4.20
C PRO A 230 19.32 -24.58 -4.98
N ALA A 231 18.72 -23.50 -5.54
CA ALA A 231 17.56 -23.62 -6.39
C ALA A 231 17.83 -24.51 -7.61
N MET A 232 18.95 -24.34 -8.32
CA MET A 232 19.29 -25.21 -9.45
C MET A 232 19.45 -26.66 -9.00
N CYS A 233 20.12 -26.90 -7.86
CA CYS A 233 20.28 -28.25 -7.31
C CYS A 233 18.92 -28.90 -7.01
N ARG A 234 17.95 -28.15 -6.47
CA ARG A 234 16.56 -28.61 -6.25
C ARG A 234 15.84 -28.92 -7.56
N LEU A 235 15.93 -28.04 -8.56
CA LEU A 235 15.27 -28.25 -9.87
C LEU A 235 15.86 -29.45 -10.63
N ILE A 236 17.18 -29.68 -10.54
CA ILE A 236 17.86 -30.82 -11.16
C ILE A 236 17.47 -32.14 -10.47
N LYS A 237 17.43 -32.18 -9.13
CA LYS A 237 16.98 -33.35 -8.36
C LYS A 237 15.51 -33.68 -8.60
N ASN A 238 14.68 -32.68 -8.91
CA ASN A 238 13.24 -32.82 -9.19
C ASN A 238 12.90 -32.54 -10.68
N PRO A 239 13.24 -33.43 -11.63
CA PRO A 239 12.91 -33.26 -13.04
C PRO A 239 11.41 -33.44 -13.31
N ILE A 240 10.85 -32.63 -14.21
CA ILE A 240 9.44 -32.70 -14.60
C ILE A 240 9.24 -33.90 -15.54
N LYS A 241 8.44 -34.89 -15.11
CA LYS A 241 8.03 -36.00 -15.96
C LYS A 241 7.03 -35.49 -17.03
N PRO A 242 7.14 -35.88 -18.31
CA PRO A 242 6.23 -35.47 -19.36
C PRO A 242 4.83 -36.08 -19.17
N SER A 243 3.99 -35.38 -18.42
CA SER A 243 2.58 -35.72 -18.18
C SER A 243 1.67 -35.11 -19.25
N LYS A 244 0.47 -35.68 -19.44
CA LYS A 244 -0.58 -35.12 -20.30
C LYS A 244 -1.45 -34.06 -19.59
N ALA A 245 -1.18 -33.77 -18.31
CA ALA A 245 -1.98 -32.86 -17.47
C ALA A 245 -1.55 -31.39 -17.58
N THR A 246 -2.48 -30.48 -17.25
CA THR A 246 -2.42 -29.03 -17.50
C THR A 246 -1.72 -28.19 -16.43
N ASN A 247 -0.88 -28.78 -15.58
CA ASN A 247 -0.29 -28.11 -14.43
C ASN A 247 0.89 -27.21 -14.83
N SER A 248 1.13 -26.12 -14.08
CA SER A 248 2.31 -25.26 -14.26
C SER A 248 3.63 -26.01 -14.05
N THR A 249 4.61 -25.73 -14.91
CA THR A 249 5.99 -26.21 -14.78
C THR A 249 6.87 -25.29 -13.92
N VAL A 250 6.35 -24.13 -13.51
CA VAL A 250 7.07 -23.15 -12.69
C VAL A 250 7.20 -23.67 -11.26
N SER A 251 8.43 -23.84 -10.79
CA SER A 251 8.77 -24.28 -9.43
C SER A 251 9.52 -23.21 -8.64
N MET A 252 10.25 -22.32 -9.34
CA MET A 252 11.01 -21.23 -8.74
C MET A 252 10.40 -19.86 -9.08
N LEU A 253 10.21 -19.01 -8.08
CA LEU A 253 9.85 -17.60 -8.24
C LEU A 253 10.86 -16.71 -7.52
N VAL A 254 11.38 -15.70 -8.22
CA VAL A 254 12.16 -14.60 -7.63
C VAL A 254 11.42 -13.28 -7.84
N VAL A 255 11.17 -12.56 -6.75
CA VAL A 255 10.55 -11.23 -6.79
C VAL A 255 11.58 -10.16 -6.41
N ALA A 256 11.70 -9.13 -7.25
CA ALA A 256 12.68 -8.04 -7.11
C ALA A 256 12.01 -6.65 -7.26
N PRO A 257 12.54 -5.60 -6.61
CA PRO A 257 11.89 -4.27 -6.58
C PRO A 257 12.05 -3.48 -7.88
N THR A 258 13.06 -3.77 -8.70
CA THR A 258 13.37 -3.03 -9.94
C THR A 258 13.40 -3.96 -11.14
N ARG A 259 13.05 -3.40 -12.31
CA ARG A 259 12.98 -4.14 -13.58
C ARG A 259 14.36 -4.63 -13.99
N GLU A 260 15.36 -3.78 -13.76
CA GLU A 260 16.74 -4.01 -14.11
C GLU A 260 17.41 -5.07 -13.22
N LEU A 261 17.09 -5.16 -11.92
CA LEU A 261 17.50 -6.30 -11.09
C LEU A 261 16.80 -7.59 -11.52
N ALA A 262 15.51 -7.54 -11.86
CA ALA A 262 14.80 -8.71 -12.37
C ALA A 262 15.43 -9.26 -13.66
N ILE A 263 15.90 -8.39 -14.57
CA ILE A 263 16.65 -8.79 -15.77
C ILE A 263 17.99 -9.43 -15.39
N GLN A 264 18.81 -8.79 -14.55
CA GLN A 264 20.13 -9.29 -14.12
C GLN A 264 20.05 -10.66 -13.42
N THR A 265 19.07 -10.86 -12.56
CA THR A 265 18.85 -12.15 -11.89
C THR A 265 18.30 -13.20 -12.88
N HIS A 266 17.45 -12.81 -13.84
CA HIS A 266 17.03 -13.69 -14.94
C HIS A 266 18.21 -14.12 -15.84
N GLU A 267 19.12 -13.21 -16.21
CA GLU A 267 20.33 -13.52 -16.98
C GLU A 267 21.20 -14.55 -16.25
N THR A 268 21.42 -14.32 -14.95
CA THR A 268 22.18 -15.23 -14.08
C THR A 268 21.53 -16.61 -14.01
N LEU A 269 20.24 -16.70 -13.71
CA LEU A 269 19.54 -17.99 -13.58
C LEU A 269 19.36 -18.70 -14.94
N SER A 270 19.28 -17.96 -16.05
CA SER A 270 19.27 -18.52 -17.41
C SER A 270 20.62 -19.14 -17.78
N MET A 271 21.73 -18.50 -17.40
CA MET A 271 23.07 -19.05 -17.57
C MET A 271 23.21 -20.39 -16.83
N LEU A 272 22.78 -20.44 -15.56
CA LEU A 272 22.84 -21.64 -14.72
C LEU A 272 21.90 -22.76 -15.19
N GLY A 273 20.70 -22.42 -15.68
CA GLY A 273 19.69 -23.39 -16.11
C GLY A 273 19.96 -24.01 -17.49
N LYS A 274 20.67 -23.30 -18.38
CA LYS A 274 20.90 -23.68 -19.78
C LYS A 274 21.51 -25.09 -20.00
N PRO A 275 22.51 -25.57 -19.23
CA PRO A 275 23.02 -26.94 -19.36
C PRO A 275 21.96 -28.01 -19.09
N PHE A 276 21.07 -27.73 -18.13
CA PHE A 276 20.03 -28.65 -17.65
C PHE A 276 18.69 -28.50 -18.37
N LYS A 277 18.65 -27.75 -19.48
CA LYS A 277 17.42 -27.41 -20.24
C LYS A 277 16.36 -26.67 -19.42
N ILE A 278 16.75 -26.02 -18.33
CA ILE A 278 15.89 -25.18 -17.50
C ILE A 278 15.89 -23.75 -18.05
N ALA A 279 14.72 -23.25 -18.44
CA ALA A 279 14.53 -21.86 -18.86
C ALA A 279 13.99 -20.99 -17.71
N SER A 280 14.40 -19.73 -17.74
CA SER A 280 13.88 -18.64 -16.92
C SER A 280 13.13 -17.63 -17.80
N VAL A 281 12.17 -16.90 -17.22
CA VAL A 281 11.45 -15.80 -17.88
C VAL A 281 11.46 -14.57 -16.97
N ALA A 282 11.87 -13.42 -17.51
CA ALA A 282 11.78 -12.12 -16.86
C ALA A 282 10.40 -11.48 -17.10
N VAL A 283 9.68 -11.12 -16.04
CA VAL A 283 8.36 -10.46 -16.10
C VAL A 283 8.36 -9.12 -15.38
N PHE A 284 8.34 -8.04 -16.17
CA PHE A 284 8.44 -6.67 -15.66
C PHE A 284 7.66 -5.67 -16.52
N GLY A 285 7.16 -4.61 -15.87
CA GLY A 285 6.34 -3.57 -16.52
C GLY A 285 7.13 -2.63 -17.43
N GLY A 286 6.43 -1.76 -18.16
CA GLY A 286 7.05 -0.77 -19.06
C GLY A 286 7.49 -1.31 -20.43
N VAL A 287 7.24 -2.59 -20.69
CA VAL A 287 7.32 -3.25 -22.02
C VAL A 287 5.99 -3.96 -22.32
N PRO A 288 5.69 -4.26 -23.61
CA PRO A 288 4.48 -4.98 -24.01
C PRO A 288 4.27 -6.29 -23.22
N LYS A 289 3.01 -6.70 -23.04
CA LYS A 289 2.67 -7.91 -22.26
C LYS A 289 2.85 -9.18 -23.10
N GLU A 290 2.53 -9.08 -24.38
CA GLU A 290 2.35 -10.18 -25.33
C GLU A 290 3.62 -11.04 -25.51
N PRO A 291 4.86 -10.49 -25.50
CA PRO A 291 6.07 -11.31 -25.49
C PRO A 291 6.22 -12.12 -24.19
N GLN A 292 5.97 -11.50 -23.02
CA GLN A 292 6.05 -12.18 -21.72
C GLN A 292 4.96 -13.27 -21.60
N VAL A 293 3.73 -12.96 -21.99
CA VAL A 293 2.61 -13.93 -22.09
C VAL A 293 3.01 -15.10 -22.98
N LYS A 294 3.59 -14.87 -24.16
CA LYS A 294 4.06 -15.94 -25.06
C LYS A 294 5.20 -16.76 -24.44
N MET A 295 6.13 -16.14 -23.71
CA MET A 295 7.22 -16.87 -23.03
C MET A 295 6.70 -17.78 -21.91
N LEU A 296 5.66 -17.35 -21.18
CA LEU A 296 4.98 -18.17 -20.16
C LEU A 296 4.11 -19.27 -20.80
N GLN A 297 3.30 -18.96 -21.81
CA GLN A 297 2.46 -19.95 -22.50
C GLN A 297 3.28 -21.02 -23.26
N ASN A 298 4.48 -20.67 -23.74
CA ASN A 298 5.40 -21.61 -24.38
C ASN A 298 6.20 -22.48 -23.38
N ALA A 299 6.01 -22.32 -22.06
CA ALA A 299 6.73 -23.07 -21.02
C ALA A 299 6.77 -24.59 -21.25
N ASN A 300 5.68 -25.14 -21.80
CA ASN A 300 5.48 -26.57 -22.03
C ASN A 300 5.86 -27.02 -23.47
N LYS A 301 6.34 -26.11 -24.33
CA LYS A 301 6.52 -26.31 -25.78
C LYS A 301 7.74 -25.58 -26.38
N GLY A 302 8.83 -25.45 -25.62
CA GLY A 302 10.05 -24.77 -26.07
C GLY A 302 10.69 -25.45 -27.30
N LYS A 303 10.88 -24.70 -28.39
CA LYS A 303 11.47 -25.21 -29.66
C LYS A 303 12.89 -25.78 -29.47
N ASP A 304 13.62 -25.27 -28.49
CA ASP A 304 15.04 -25.58 -28.25
C ASP A 304 15.24 -26.73 -27.23
N GLY A 305 14.14 -27.40 -26.87
CA GLY A 305 14.08 -28.47 -25.89
C GLY A 305 14.25 -28.00 -24.44
N MET A 306 13.97 -26.72 -24.14
CA MET A 306 13.97 -26.19 -22.78
C MET A 306 12.57 -26.11 -22.18
N THR A 307 12.47 -26.25 -20.85
CA THR A 307 11.24 -26.11 -20.07
C THR A 307 11.34 -24.91 -19.14
N THR A 308 10.36 -23.99 -19.17
CA THR A 308 10.33 -22.86 -18.23
C THR A 308 9.99 -23.36 -16.84
N ARG A 309 10.88 -23.13 -15.87
CA ARG A 309 10.66 -23.47 -14.45
C ARG A 309 10.88 -22.32 -13.48
N ILE A 310 11.44 -21.22 -13.96
CA ILE A 310 11.88 -20.07 -13.16
C ILE A 310 11.19 -18.82 -13.67
N ILE A 311 10.46 -18.11 -12.82
CA ILE A 311 10.00 -16.74 -13.07
C ILE A 311 10.85 -15.78 -12.22
N VAL A 312 11.29 -14.69 -12.83
CA VAL A 312 11.95 -13.56 -12.13
C VAL A 312 11.19 -12.29 -12.50
N GLY A 313 10.77 -11.47 -11.53
CA GLY A 313 9.95 -10.31 -11.89
C GLY A 313 9.68 -9.26 -10.83
N THR A 314 9.02 -8.18 -11.28
CA THR A 314 8.56 -7.07 -10.44
C THR A 314 7.09 -7.24 -10.06
N PRO A 315 6.66 -6.98 -8.81
CA PRO A 315 5.36 -7.41 -8.30
C PRO A 315 4.16 -7.08 -9.19
N GLY A 316 3.98 -5.80 -9.57
CA GLY A 316 2.84 -5.37 -10.37
C GLY A 316 2.69 -6.06 -11.74
N ARG A 317 3.79 -6.51 -12.38
CA ARG A 317 3.69 -7.29 -13.64
C ARG A 317 3.50 -8.79 -13.40
N ILE A 318 3.93 -9.31 -12.25
CA ILE A 318 3.58 -10.68 -11.85
C ILE A 318 2.07 -10.76 -11.63
N LEU A 319 1.50 -9.82 -10.86
CA LEU A 319 0.06 -9.73 -10.61
C LEU A 319 -0.77 -9.53 -11.89
N ASP A 320 -0.39 -8.56 -12.73
CA ASP A 320 -0.99 -8.30 -14.06
C ASP A 320 -1.11 -9.57 -14.92
N LEU A 321 -0.07 -10.43 -14.91
CA LEU A 321 -0.07 -11.68 -15.66
C LEU A 321 -0.81 -12.82 -14.94
N MET A 322 -0.90 -12.81 -13.61
CA MET A 322 -1.74 -13.75 -12.83
C MET A 322 -3.22 -13.47 -13.04
N GLU A 323 -3.63 -12.19 -12.96
CA GLU A 323 -5.01 -11.75 -13.19
C GLU A 323 -5.47 -12.04 -14.62
N ALA A 324 -4.57 -11.92 -15.60
CA ALA A 324 -4.81 -12.31 -16.99
C ALA A 324 -4.75 -13.84 -17.26
N GLY A 325 -4.57 -14.68 -16.23
CA GLY A 325 -4.47 -16.13 -16.37
C GLY A 325 -3.24 -16.62 -17.15
N ALA A 326 -2.24 -15.76 -17.35
CA ALA A 326 -1.02 -16.04 -18.13
C ALA A 326 0.17 -16.49 -17.27
N CYS A 327 0.09 -16.33 -15.95
CA CYS A 327 1.14 -16.68 -14.98
C CYS A 327 0.54 -17.55 -13.86
N ASP A 328 0.74 -18.87 -13.94
CA ASP A 328 0.34 -19.82 -12.90
C ASP A 328 1.52 -20.12 -11.96
N LEU A 329 1.38 -19.66 -10.71
CA LEU A 329 2.35 -19.81 -9.63
C LEU A 329 2.07 -21.01 -8.70
N SER A 330 1.01 -21.78 -8.93
CA SER A 330 0.58 -22.86 -8.02
C SER A 330 1.64 -23.95 -7.80
N GLY A 331 2.54 -24.15 -8.77
CA GLY A 331 3.67 -25.08 -8.69
C GLY A 331 4.88 -24.57 -7.90
N VAL A 332 4.93 -23.29 -7.50
CA VAL A 332 6.10 -22.66 -6.89
C VAL A 332 6.38 -23.22 -5.50
N ASP A 333 7.44 -24.02 -5.38
CA ASP A 333 7.95 -24.65 -4.15
C ASP A 333 9.27 -24.02 -3.66
N TYR A 334 9.85 -23.10 -4.43
CA TYR A 334 11.03 -22.31 -4.06
C TYR A 334 10.80 -20.82 -4.35
N LEU A 335 10.65 -20.03 -3.30
CA LEU A 335 10.37 -18.60 -3.36
C LEU A 335 11.59 -17.78 -2.89
N VAL A 336 11.92 -16.73 -3.63
CA VAL A 336 12.97 -15.76 -3.26
C VAL A 336 12.41 -14.34 -3.27
N LEU A 337 12.63 -13.60 -2.18
CA LEU A 337 12.52 -12.14 -2.17
C LEU A 337 13.94 -11.54 -2.17
N ASP A 338 14.30 -10.82 -3.23
CA ASP A 338 15.59 -10.14 -3.38
C ASP A 338 15.46 -8.64 -3.12
N GLU A 339 16.44 -8.03 -2.45
CA GLU A 339 16.34 -6.75 -1.74
C GLU A 339 15.06 -6.67 -0.89
N ALA A 340 14.84 -7.71 -0.06
CA ALA A 340 13.60 -7.97 0.67
C ALA A 340 13.18 -6.87 1.65
N ASP A 341 14.09 -6.01 2.12
CA ASP A 341 13.76 -4.81 2.89
C ASP A 341 12.88 -3.83 2.10
N ARG A 342 13.04 -3.76 0.77
CA ARG A 342 12.15 -2.98 -0.11
C ARG A 342 10.89 -3.72 -0.47
N MET A 343 10.95 -5.04 -0.66
CA MET A 343 9.79 -5.86 -0.99
C MET A 343 8.76 -5.91 0.14
N LEU A 344 9.25 -5.74 1.38
CA LEU A 344 8.47 -5.70 2.60
C LEU A 344 8.31 -4.27 3.15
N ASP A 345 8.43 -3.27 2.30
CA ASP A 345 8.05 -1.87 2.58
C ASP A 345 6.56 -1.64 2.26
N LYS A 346 5.98 -0.58 2.83
CA LYS A 346 4.55 -0.22 2.75
C LYS A 346 4.01 -0.09 1.31
N GLY A 347 4.89 0.13 0.33
CA GLY A 347 4.54 0.23 -1.09
C GLY A 347 4.44 -1.11 -1.84
N PHE A 348 4.96 -2.21 -1.28
CA PHE A 348 4.97 -3.53 -1.93
C PHE A 348 4.39 -4.67 -1.08
N GLU A 349 4.18 -4.49 0.23
CA GLU A 349 3.67 -5.54 1.13
C GLU A 349 2.41 -6.24 0.59
N ASN A 350 1.39 -5.49 0.17
CA ASN A 350 0.13 -6.06 -0.30
C ASN A 350 0.29 -6.88 -1.58
N ASP A 351 1.11 -6.39 -2.52
CA ASP A 351 1.42 -7.11 -3.76
C ASP A 351 2.16 -8.42 -3.44
N ILE A 352 3.15 -8.37 -2.54
CA ILE A 352 3.88 -9.55 -2.08
C ILE A 352 2.97 -10.55 -1.38
N ARG A 353 2.07 -10.11 -0.49
CA ARG A 353 1.07 -10.99 0.14
C ARG A 353 0.23 -11.72 -0.91
N ARG A 354 -0.24 -11.00 -1.94
CA ARG A 354 -1.09 -11.54 -3.01
C ARG A 354 -0.34 -12.44 -4.00
N ILE A 355 0.94 -12.19 -4.26
CA ILE A 355 1.80 -13.09 -5.03
C ILE A 355 2.04 -14.38 -4.23
N ILE A 356 2.44 -14.27 -2.97
CA ILE A 356 2.77 -15.42 -2.11
C ILE A 356 1.54 -16.30 -1.85
N SER A 357 0.33 -15.72 -1.72
CA SER A 357 -0.91 -16.49 -1.54
C SER A 357 -1.32 -17.33 -2.77
N ASN A 358 -0.64 -17.17 -3.90
CA ASN A 358 -0.84 -17.98 -5.12
C ASN A 358 0.35 -18.94 -5.40
N THR A 359 1.35 -18.97 -4.52
CA THR A 359 2.39 -20.02 -4.49
C THR A 359 1.95 -21.19 -3.60
N LYS A 360 2.75 -22.25 -3.50
CA LYS A 360 2.46 -23.33 -2.55
C LYS A 360 2.35 -22.83 -1.09
N PRO A 361 1.58 -23.53 -0.23
CA PRO A 361 1.55 -23.27 1.21
C PRO A 361 2.96 -23.29 1.83
N ALA A 362 3.17 -22.50 2.87
CA ALA A 362 4.50 -22.33 3.49
C ALA A 362 5.10 -23.63 4.07
N ALA A 363 4.29 -24.67 4.33
CA ALA A 363 4.77 -25.99 4.75
C ALA A 363 5.36 -26.84 3.61
N GLU A 364 5.09 -26.50 2.35
CA GLU A 364 5.63 -27.17 1.16
C GLU A 364 6.65 -26.31 0.40
N ARG A 365 6.84 -25.05 0.81
CA ARG A 365 7.54 -24.01 0.03
C ARG A 365 8.73 -23.42 0.79
N GLN A 366 9.92 -23.73 0.30
CA GLN A 366 11.16 -23.13 0.78
C GLN A 366 11.17 -21.63 0.44
N THR A 367 11.33 -20.77 1.44
CA THR A 367 11.22 -19.31 1.31
C THR A 367 12.52 -18.63 1.74
N MET A 368 13.18 -18.01 0.76
CA MET A 368 14.47 -17.35 0.87
C MET A 368 14.30 -15.84 0.85
N MET A 369 14.97 -15.10 1.74
CA MET A 369 14.97 -13.64 1.72
C MET A 369 16.39 -13.09 1.79
N PHE A 370 16.72 -12.13 0.92
CA PHE A 370 18.04 -11.52 0.87
C PHE A 370 17.93 -9.98 0.83
N SER A 371 18.79 -9.30 1.58
CA SER A 371 18.94 -7.84 1.54
C SER A 371 20.34 -7.42 2.04
N ALA A 372 20.66 -6.12 1.95
CA ALA A 372 21.80 -5.49 2.62
C ALA A 372 21.43 -4.82 3.95
N THR A 373 20.14 -4.65 4.27
CA THR A 373 19.67 -4.13 5.56
C THR A 373 18.57 -5.05 6.10
N TRP A 374 18.38 -5.10 7.42
CA TRP A 374 17.36 -5.96 8.02
C TRP A 374 16.71 -5.32 9.26
N PRO A 375 15.98 -4.21 9.12
CA PRO A 375 15.37 -3.50 10.25
C PRO A 375 14.17 -4.26 10.85
N GLU A 376 13.83 -3.96 12.10
CA GLU A 376 12.76 -4.64 12.86
C GLU A 376 11.36 -4.50 12.23
N ALA A 377 11.13 -3.49 11.39
CA ALA A 377 9.91 -3.41 10.59
C ALA A 377 9.80 -4.57 9.58
N VAL A 378 10.92 -4.93 8.95
CA VAL A 378 11.04 -5.99 7.93
C VAL A 378 11.09 -7.37 8.60
N ARG A 379 11.83 -7.53 9.71
CA ARG A 379 11.92 -8.79 10.49
C ARG A 379 10.55 -9.39 10.80
N ARG A 380 9.68 -8.60 11.44
CA ARG A 380 8.31 -8.98 11.83
C ARG A 380 7.38 -9.27 10.64
N LEU A 381 7.68 -8.73 9.46
CA LEU A 381 6.89 -8.95 8.26
C LEU A 381 7.36 -10.22 7.52
N ALA A 382 8.68 -10.41 7.41
CA ALA A 382 9.32 -11.61 6.89
C ALA A 382 8.86 -12.89 7.62
N SER A 383 8.72 -12.83 8.95
CA SER A 383 8.21 -13.94 9.77
C SER A 383 6.75 -14.32 9.49
N THR A 384 5.99 -13.55 8.67
CA THR A 384 4.66 -13.97 8.19
C THR A 384 4.70 -14.78 6.88
N PHE A 385 5.88 -14.99 6.31
CA PHE A 385 6.08 -15.69 5.04
C PHE A 385 7.03 -16.90 5.10
N GLN A 386 7.78 -17.05 6.20
CA GLN A 386 8.79 -18.10 6.40
C GLN A 386 8.45 -19.05 7.55
N GLN A 387 8.99 -20.27 7.50
CA GLN A 387 8.91 -21.27 8.58
C GLN A 387 10.29 -21.61 9.14
N ASN A 388 10.54 -21.22 10.40
CA ASN A 388 11.80 -21.48 11.12
C ASN A 388 13.05 -21.23 10.25
N PRO A 389 13.27 -19.99 9.77
CA PRO A 389 14.38 -19.66 8.90
C PRO A 389 15.72 -19.67 9.65
N VAL A 390 16.76 -20.13 8.97
CA VAL A 390 18.14 -19.90 9.40
C VAL A 390 18.55 -18.50 8.97
N ARG A 391 18.96 -17.64 9.92
CA ARG A 391 19.37 -16.27 9.62
C ARG A 391 20.89 -16.15 9.65
N VAL A 392 21.46 -15.67 8.55
CA VAL A 392 22.89 -15.42 8.39
C VAL A 392 23.10 -13.92 8.18
N THR A 393 23.78 -13.26 9.11
CA THR A 393 24.24 -11.88 8.99
C THR A 393 25.75 -11.87 8.74
N VAL A 394 26.22 -11.15 7.72
CA VAL A 394 27.64 -10.90 7.45
C VAL A 394 27.90 -9.41 7.61
N GLY A 395 28.69 -9.04 8.61
CA GLY A 395 28.82 -7.66 9.11
C GLY A 395 27.98 -7.46 10.37
N SER A 396 27.42 -6.26 10.54
CA SER A 396 26.55 -5.97 11.69
C SER A 396 25.09 -6.38 11.41
N ASP A 397 24.34 -6.64 12.48
CA ASP A 397 22.87 -6.73 12.47
C ASP A 397 22.21 -5.34 12.35
N ASP A 398 23.03 -4.29 12.46
CA ASP A 398 22.71 -2.86 12.47
C ASP A 398 22.99 -2.20 11.09
N LEU A 399 22.68 -0.90 10.94
CA LEU A 399 22.82 -0.15 9.68
C LEU A 399 24.27 0.23 9.31
N THR A 400 25.16 -0.75 9.15
CA THR A 400 26.57 -0.51 8.76
C THR A 400 26.78 -0.40 7.25
N ALA A 401 27.55 0.60 6.82
CA ALA A 401 28.05 0.73 5.45
C ALA A 401 29.17 -0.27 5.11
N ASN A 402 29.40 -0.52 3.81
CA ASN A 402 30.56 -1.27 3.33
C ASN A 402 31.86 -0.51 3.64
N SER A 403 32.70 -1.08 4.50
CA SER A 403 33.97 -0.47 4.95
C SER A 403 35.03 -0.28 3.85
N ARG A 404 34.88 -0.93 2.69
CA ARG A 404 35.73 -0.70 1.50
C ARG A 404 35.31 0.54 0.70
N VAL A 405 34.25 1.24 1.11
CA VAL A 405 33.82 2.53 0.53
C VAL A 405 34.24 3.66 1.44
N GLU A 406 35.24 4.43 1.00
CA GLU A 406 35.67 5.66 1.66
C GLU A 406 34.52 6.68 1.62
N GLN A 407 33.99 7.09 2.77
CA GLN A 407 32.85 8.02 2.83
C GLN A 407 33.30 9.44 3.17
N VAL A 408 32.95 10.39 2.31
CA VAL A 408 33.17 11.82 2.48
C VAL A 408 31.83 12.55 2.52
N VAL A 409 31.61 13.37 3.55
CA VAL A 409 30.45 14.27 3.65
C VAL A 409 30.88 15.72 3.42
N GLU A 410 30.12 16.44 2.60
CA GLU A 410 30.31 17.86 2.30
C GLU A 410 29.02 18.59 2.64
N VAL A 411 29.11 19.56 3.56
CA VAL A 411 27.93 20.26 4.06
C VAL A 411 27.85 21.68 3.49
N PHE A 412 26.73 22.00 2.86
CA PHE A 412 26.49 23.22 2.10
C PHE A 412 25.49 24.14 2.79
N ASP A 413 25.84 25.43 2.92
CA ASP A 413 24.92 26.45 3.43
C ASP A 413 24.08 27.12 2.31
N ASP A 414 24.49 27.00 1.04
CA ASP A 414 23.68 27.33 -0.15
C ASP A 414 23.66 26.15 -1.14
N SER A 415 22.46 25.61 -1.37
CA SER A 415 22.22 24.48 -2.29
C SER A 415 22.56 24.79 -3.75
N ARG A 416 22.60 26.07 -4.16
CA ARG A 416 22.97 26.49 -5.53
C ARG A 416 24.43 26.17 -5.86
N SER A 417 25.30 26.10 -4.86
CA SER A 417 26.73 25.81 -5.05
C SER A 417 27.04 24.35 -5.41
N LYS A 418 26.08 23.43 -5.23
CA LYS A 418 26.23 21.99 -5.54
C LYS A 418 26.67 21.71 -6.99
N ASP A 419 26.17 22.47 -7.98
CA ASP A 419 26.57 22.30 -9.39
C ASP A 419 28.07 22.56 -9.60
N GLN A 420 28.57 23.67 -9.07
CA GLN A 420 29.99 24.03 -9.18
C GLN A 420 30.87 23.07 -8.37
N ARG A 421 30.40 22.58 -7.22
CA ARG A 421 31.14 21.59 -6.45
C ARG A 421 31.16 20.21 -7.13
N LEU A 422 30.06 19.76 -7.74
CA LEU A 422 30.04 18.54 -8.56
C LEU A 422 31.12 18.59 -9.66
N LEU A 423 31.19 19.70 -10.41
CA LEU A 423 32.21 19.89 -11.44
C LEU A 423 33.64 19.90 -10.89
N ASN A 424 33.85 20.28 -9.64
CA ASN A 424 35.16 20.24 -8.98
C ASN A 424 35.48 18.86 -8.38
N VAL A 425 34.48 18.11 -7.89
CA VAL A 425 34.62 16.71 -7.48
C VAL A 425 35.04 15.85 -8.69
N LEU A 426 34.38 15.99 -9.84
CA LEU A 426 34.74 15.28 -11.07
C LEU A 426 36.19 15.56 -11.52
N LYS A 427 36.66 16.81 -11.41
CA LYS A 427 38.08 17.17 -11.66
C LYS A 427 39.02 16.51 -10.65
N SER A 428 38.69 16.53 -9.35
CA SER A 428 39.55 15.92 -8.30
C SER A 428 39.65 14.39 -8.42
N LEU A 429 38.61 13.74 -8.94
CA LEU A 429 38.62 12.32 -9.31
C LEU A 429 39.33 12.05 -10.65
N SER A 430 39.96 13.08 -11.26
CA SER A 430 40.62 13.04 -12.57
C SER A 430 39.74 12.47 -13.71
N HIS A 431 38.42 12.60 -13.59
CA HIS A 431 37.49 12.03 -14.55
C HIS A 431 37.51 12.82 -15.86
N LYS A 432 37.83 12.13 -16.97
CA LYS A 432 37.89 12.75 -18.30
C LYS A 432 36.49 13.14 -18.77
N LYS A 433 36.41 14.20 -19.57
CA LYS A 433 35.15 14.63 -20.19
C LYS A 433 34.64 13.60 -21.21
N THR A 434 35.54 13.05 -22.01
CA THR A 434 35.25 12.07 -23.06
C THR A 434 35.85 10.72 -22.73
N THR A 435 35.07 9.67 -22.92
CA THR A 435 35.48 8.26 -22.83
C THR A 435 36.12 7.80 -24.14
N ASN A 436 37.34 7.27 -24.08
CA ASN A 436 37.91 6.53 -25.21
C ASN A 436 37.43 5.07 -25.12
N ASN A 437 36.76 4.60 -26.17
CA ASN A 437 36.04 3.32 -26.21
C ASN A 437 36.84 2.15 -25.59
N GLY A 438 36.32 1.59 -24.48
CA GLY A 438 36.88 0.39 -23.84
C GLY A 438 37.96 0.61 -22.77
N ALA A 439 38.35 1.86 -22.46
CA ALA A 439 39.32 2.12 -21.40
C ALA A 439 38.78 1.71 -20.00
N ALA A 440 39.64 1.11 -19.17
CA ALA A 440 39.31 0.62 -17.83
C ALA A 440 39.23 1.73 -16.75
N GLU A 441 38.73 2.91 -17.12
CA GLU A 441 38.68 4.09 -16.25
C GLU A 441 37.55 4.00 -15.22
N ALA A 442 37.74 4.68 -14.09
CA ALA A 442 36.80 4.68 -12.97
C ALA A 442 35.50 5.43 -13.32
N ARG A 443 34.38 4.70 -13.35
CA ARG A 443 33.04 5.23 -13.63
C ARG A 443 32.44 5.89 -12.38
N ILE A 444 31.61 6.91 -12.58
CA ILE A 444 31.01 7.68 -11.48
C ILE A 444 29.49 7.67 -11.61
N LEU A 445 28.82 7.23 -10.54
CA LEU A 445 27.36 7.20 -10.43
C LEU A 445 26.89 8.36 -9.54
N ILE A 446 25.98 9.18 -10.04
CA ILE A 446 25.53 10.43 -9.39
C ILE A 446 24.05 10.28 -9.02
N PHE A 447 23.74 10.28 -7.74
CA PHE A 447 22.37 10.15 -7.24
C PHE A 447 21.71 11.51 -6.98
N ALA A 448 20.62 11.75 -7.70
CA ALA A 448 19.67 12.84 -7.49
C ALA A 448 18.37 12.27 -6.87
N LEU A 449 17.68 13.04 -6.03
CA LEU A 449 16.46 12.56 -5.38
C LEU A 449 15.26 12.61 -6.34
N TYR A 450 15.17 13.66 -7.16
CA TYR A 450 14.01 13.89 -8.01
C TYR A 450 14.29 13.62 -9.49
N LYS A 451 13.29 13.06 -10.20
CA LYS A 451 13.39 12.76 -11.64
C LYS A 451 13.77 13.99 -12.49
N LYS A 452 13.18 15.16 -12.21
CA LYS A 452 13.53 16.44 -12.88
C LYS A 452 14.94 16.93 -12.53
N GLU A 453 15.41 16.67 -11.30
CA GLU A 453 16.77 17.00 -10.86
C GLU A 453 17.80 16.14 -11.60
N ALA A 454 17.54 14.83 -11.73
CA ALA A 454 18.38 13.92 -12.52
C ALA A 454 18.53 14.39 -13.98
N SER A 455 17.44 14.74 -14.66
CA SER A 455 17.50 15.30 -16.02
C SER A 455 18.24 16.65 -16.08
N ARG A 456 18.08 17.51 -15.07
CA ARG A 456 18.76 18.83 -15.01
C ARG A 456 20.28 18.67 -14.84
N VAL A 457 20.72 17.80 -13.94
CA VAL A 457 22.13 17.53 -13.67
C VAL A 457 22.78 16.84 -14.88
N GLU A 458 22.09 15.90 -15.52
CA GLU A 458 22.52 15.30 -16.80
C GLU A 458 22.75 16.37 -17.87
N GLN A 459 21.77 17.25 -18.12
CA GLN A 459 21.90 18.32 -19.11
C GLN A 459 23.02 19.31 -18.76
N MET A 460 23.23 19.62 -17.47
CA MET A 460 24.35 20.47 -17.04
C MET A 460 25.69 19.80 -17.34
N LEU A 461 25.87 18.52 -17.01
CA LEU A 461 27.08 17.76 -17.28
C LEU A 461 27.35 17.62 -18.78
N ARG A 462 26.31 17.36 -19.59
CA ARG A 462 26.40 17.29 -21.05
C ARG A 462 26.82 18.63 -21.65
N ARG A 463 26.26 19.75 -21.19
CA ARG A 463 26.68 21.13 -21.59
C ARG A 463 28.13 21.44 -21.20
N GLN A 464 28.61 20.86 -20.10
CA GLN A 464 30.02 20.94 -19.68
C GLN A 464 30.94 19.98 -20.45
N GLY A 465 30.40 19.20 -21.40
CA GLY A 465 31.13 18.31 -22.30
C GLY A 465 31.38 16.90 -21.79
N TYR A 466 30.73 16.46 -20.70
CA TYR A 466 30.89 15.11 -20.16
C TYR A 466 30.07 14.06 -20.92
N ALA A 467 30.64 12.87 -21.14
CA ALA A 467 29.97 11.67 -21.61
C ALA A 467 29.08 11.08 -20.50
N VAL A 468 27.84 11.57 -20.43
CA VAL A 468 26.87 11.29 -19.35
C VAL A 468 25.57 10.65 -19.87
N GLY A 469 25.07 9.66 -19.14
CA GLY A 469 23.71 9.13 -19.27
C GLY A 469 22.83 9.46 -18.05
N ALA A 470 21.53 9.16 -18.12
CA ALA A 470 20.65 9.21 -16.96
C ALA A 470 19.69 8.01 -16.87
N ILE A 471 19.20 7.70 -15.67
CA ILE A 471 18.13 6.72 -15.42
C ILE A 471 17.15 7.28 -14.38
N HIS A 472 15.91 7.53 -14.78
CA HIS A 472 14.82 7.94 -13.88
C HIS A 472 13.45 7.40 -14.32
N GLY A 473 12.42 7.60 -13.48
CA GLY A 473 11.08 7.05 -13.67
C GLY A 473 10.40 7.44 -14.99
N ASP A 474 10.58 8.69 -15.43
CA ASP A 474 9.95 9.23 -16.65
C ASP A 474 10.58 8.76 -17.97
N MET A 475 11.69 8.01 -17.92
CA MET A 475 12.29 7.45 -19.13
C MET A 475 11.57 6.16 -19.55
N ASN A 476 11.37 5.99 -20.86
CA ASN A 476 10.91 4.71 -21.40
C ASN A 476 11.92 3.59 -21.12
N GLN A 477 11.45 2.34 -21.09
CA GLN A 477 12.31 1.23 -20.64
C GLN A 477 13.51 0.97 -21.55
N ASN A 478 13.37 1.18 -22.85
CA ASN A 478 14.47 0.98 -23.81
C ASN A 478 15.60 1.97 -23.55
N ALA A 479 15.28 3.26 -23.41
CA ALA A 479 16.26 4.30 -23.09
C ALA A 479 16.93 4.10 -21.71
N ARG A 480 16.23 3.51 -20.73
CA ARG A 480 16.83 3.12 -19.44
C ARG A 480 17.84 1.98 -19.59
N MET A 481 17.50 0.96 -20.37
CA MET A 481 18.40 -0.18 -20.62
C MET A 481 19.61 0.25 -21.45
N GLU A 482 19.42 1.08 -22.47
CA GLU A 482 20.49 1.67 -23.28
C GLU A 482 21.42 2.55 -22.43
N ALA A 483 20.89 3.45 -21.60
CA ALA A 483 21.69 4.28 -20.71
C ALA A 483 22.47 3.47 -19.66
N LEU A 484 21.87 2.39 -19.14
CA LEU A 484 22.55 1.45 -18.23
C LEU A 484 23.66 0.68 -18.94
N GLU A 485 23.42 0.20 -20.17
CA GLU A 485 24.39 -0.60 -20.90
C GLU A 485 25.56 0.25 -21.40
N ASN A 486 25.31 1.47 -21.87
CA ASN A 486 26.35 2.45 -22.20
C ASN A 486 27.23 2.79 -20.99
N PHE A 487 26.70 2.73 -19.76
CA PHE A 487 27.49 2.88 -18.54
C PHE A 487 28.23 1.58 -18.14
N LYS A 488 27.59 0.41 -18.31
CA LYS A 488 28.21 -0.92 -18.06
C LYS A 488 29.37 -1.22 -19.03
N ASN A 489 29.27 -0.82 -20.29
CA ASN A 489 30.31 -1.01 -21.30
C ASN A 489 31.37 0.12 -21.29
N GLY A 490 31.02 1.32 -20.79
CA GLY A 490 31.94 2.46 -20.67
C GLY A 490 31.86 3.48 -21.82
N THR A 491 30.83 3.41 -22.66
CA THR A 491 30.46 4.45 -23.63
C THR A 491 30.11 5.76 -22.92
N THR A 492 29.56 5.71 -21.69
CA THR A 492 29.46 6.85 -20.78
C THR A 492 30.32 6.64 -19.53
N GLY A 493 31.03 7.69 -19.12
CA GLY A 493 31.83 7.70 -17.88
C GLY A 493 31.02 8.08 -16.65
N LEU A 494 29.93 8.83 -16.86
CA LEU A 494 29.00 9.30 -15.84
C LEU A 494 27.58 8.74 -16.06
N LEU A 495 26.88 8.46 -14.96
CA LEU A 495 25.45 8.15 -14.97
C LEU A 495 24.74 8.94 -13.86
N VAL A 496 23.70 9.68 -14.19
CA VAL A 496 22.86 10.41 -13.23
C VAL A 496 21.55 9.65 -12.99
N ALA A 497 21.28 9.22 -11.76
CA ALA A 497 20.12 8.38 -11.46
C ALA A 497 19.32 8.84 -10.25
N THR A 498 18.05 8.44 -10.21
CA THR A 498 17.29 8.38 -8.94
C THR A 498 17.46 7.00 -8.29
N ASP A 499 16.82 6.78 -7.14
CA ASP A 499 16.89 5.51 -6.37
C ASP A 499 16.44 4.25 -7.13
N VAL A 500 15.88 4.41 -8.34
CA VAL A 500 15.76 3.34 -9.36
C VAL A 500 17.07 2.58 -9.56
N ALA A 501 18.22 3.25 -9.49
CA ALA A 501 19.54 2.63 -9.63
C ALA A 501 20.26 2.33 -8.30
N ALA A 502 19.65 2.68 -7.15
CA ALA A 502 20.28 2.55 -5.84
C ALA A 502 20.30 1.10 -5.32
N ARG A 503 19.39 0.23 -5.78
CA ARG A 503 19.17 -1.12 -5.25
C ARG A 503 19.35 -2.17 -6.36
N GLY A 504 19.80 -3.38 -6.00
CA GLY A 504 19.95 -4.52 -6.90
C GLY A 504 21.11 -4.45 -7.89
N LEU A 505 21.09 -3.45 -8.78
CA LEU A 505 22.01 -3.28 -9.92
C LEU A 505 23.47 -3.66 -9.60
N ASP A 506 24.03 -4.56 -10.41
CA ASP A 506 25.46 -4.76 -10.55
C ASP A 506 25.97 -4.01 -11.79
N ILE A 507 26.94 -3.13 -11.52
CA ILE A 507 27.57 -2.27 -12.50
C ILE A 507 29.08 -2.40 -12.27
N PRO A 508 29.84 -3.01 -13.20
CA PRO A 508 31.27 -3.16 -13.02
C PRO A 508 31.98 -1.81 -13.05
N ASN A 509 33.09 -1.70 -12.33
CA ASN A 509 34.05 -0.59 -12.37
C ASN A 509 33.50 0.81 -12.02
N VAL A 510 32.41 0.89 -11.24
CA VAL A 510 32.04 2.14 -10.54
C VAL A 510 33.08 2.40 -9.45
N GLY A 511 33.94 3.40 -9.65
CA GLY A 511 34.97 3.80 -8.69
C GLY A 511 34.51 4.83 -7.67
N ALA A 512 33.50 5.65 -8.02
CA ALA A 512 32.92 6.61 -7.09
C ALA A 512 31.39 6.73 -7.22
N VAL A 513 30.75 7.05 -6.08
CA VAL A 513 29.33 7.40 -5.98
C VAL A 513 29.19 8.81 -5.42
N VAL A 514 28.49 9.70 -6.12
CA VAL A 514 28.19 11.06 -5.64
C VAL A 514 26.71 11.15 -5.26
N ASN A 515 26.40 11.30 -3.97
CA ASN A 515 25.06 11.68 -3.54
C ASN A 515 24.91 13.19 -3.72
N TYR A 516 24.39 13.62 -4.87
CA TYR A 516 24.19 15.04 -5.18
C TYR A 516 23.08 15.67 -4.30
N THR A 517 22.06 14.88 -3.98
CA THR A 517 21.03 15.20 -2.98
C THR A 517 20.83 13.97 -2.09
N PHE A 518 20.74 14.19 -0.77
CA PHE A 518 20.69 13.10 0.20
C PHE A 518 19.42 12.23 -0.01
N PRO A 519 19.46 10.92 0.29
CA PRO A 519 18.27 10.07 0.24
C PRO A 519 17.30 10.35 1.39
N LEU A 520 16.07 9.84 1.25
CA LEU A 520 15.01 9.95 2.27
C LEU A 520 15.24 9.02 3.48
N THR A 521 16.17 8.06 3.40
CA THR A 521 16.47 7.07 4.45
C THR A 521 17.97 6.74 4.49
N ILE A 522 18.43 6.24 5.64
CA ILE A 522 19.82 5.76 5.81
C ILE A 522 20.01 4.40 5.11
N GLU A 523 18.95 3.60 5.04
CA GLU A 523 18.88 2.39 4.24
C GLU A 523 19.21 2.69 2.76
N ASP A 524 18.54 3.66 2.15
CA ASP A 524 18.80 4.06 0.76
C ASP A 524 20.21 4.67 0.59
N TYR A 525 20.75 5.37 1.60
CA TYR A 525 22.15 5.82 1.60
C TYR A 525 23.13 4.65 1.44
N ILE A 526 23.00 3.63 2.31
CA ILE A 526 23.84 2.42 2.28
C ILE A 526 23.72 1.71 0.93
N HIS A 527 22.50 1.57 0.41
CA HIS A 527 22.23 0.96 -0.90
C HIS A 527 22.88 1.73 -2.06
N ARG A 528 22.80 3.08 -2.06
CA ARG A 528 23.44 3.96 -3.05
C ARG A 528 24.96 3.83 -3.05
N ILE A 529 25.62 3.97 -1.89
CA ILE A 529 27.09 3.89 -1.82
C ILE A 529 27.58 2.47 -2.14
N GLY A 530 26.78 1.45 -1.84
CA GLY A 530 26.97 0.06 -2.26
C GLY A 530 26.94 -0.21 -3.78
N ARG A 531 26.81 0.81 -4.63
CA ARG A 531 27.09 0.68 -6.06
C ARG A 531 28.59 0.70 -6.38
N THR A 532 29.45 1.18 -5.47
CA THR A 532 30.92 0.98 -5.53
C THR A 532 31.40 -0.01 -4.44
N GLY A 533 32.71 -0.23 -4.30
CA GLY A 533 33.28 -1.14 -3.30
C GLY A 533 33.05 -2.65 -3.56
N ARG A 534 32.81 -3.03 -4.83
CA ARG A 534 32.35 -4.38 -5.24
C ARG A 534 33.46 -5.34 -5.66
N GLY A 535 33.20 -6.64 -5.52
CA GLY A 535 34.11 -7.69 -6.00
C GLY A 535 35.52 -7.62 -5.39
N GLY A 536 35.61 -7.24 -4.11
CA GLY A 536 36.87 -7.02 -3.41
C GLY A 536 37.58 -5.69 -3.70
N LYS A 537 37.11 -4.89 -4.68
CA LYS A 537 37.64 -3.55 -4.94
C LYS A 537 37.20 -2.56 -3.87
N SER A 538 38.02 -1.54 -3.61
CA SER A 538 37.63 -0.34 -2.87
C SER A 538 36.79 0.62 -3.73
N GLY A 539 36.17 1.60 -3.09
CA GLY A 539 35.41 2.67 -3.74
C GLY A 539 35.38 3.95 -2.92
N LYS A 540 34.83 5.03 -3.49
CA LYS A 540 34.65 6.31 -2.78
C LYS A 540 33.20 6.80 -2.87
N SER A 541 32.67 7.34 -1.78
CA SER A 541 31.42 8.11 -1.77
C SER A 541 31.70 9.57 -1.42
N ILE A 542 31.13 10.50 -2.20
CA ILE A 542 31.07 11.92 -1.86
C ILE A 542 29.60 12.28 -1.68
N THR A 543 29.24 12.89 -0.55
CA THR A 543 27.85 13.10 -0.17
C THR A 543 27.57 14.57 0.13
N PHE A 544 26.72 15.19 -0.68
CA PHE A 544 26.31 16.57 -0.52
C PHE A 544 25.10 16.65 0.41
N PHE A 545 25.25 17.41 1.49
CA PHE A 545 24.25 17.57 2.55
C PHE A 545 23.97 19.06 2.73
N THR A 546 22.73 19.50 2.53
CA THR A 546 22.30 20.89 2.77
C THR A 546 21.69 21.07 4.15
N GLY A 547 21.27 20.00 4.83
CA GLY A 547 20.56 20.12 6.09
C GLY A 547 19.15 20.69 5.92
N ASP A 548 18.57 20.51 4.73
CA ASP A 548 17.13 20.68 4.49
C ASP A 548 16.32 19.84 5.49
N ALA A 549 15.05 20.21 5.72
CA ALA A 549 14.26 19.71 6.86
C ALA A 549 14.22 18.18 7.01
N HIS A 550 14.29 17.42 5.91
CA HIS A 550 14.37 15.95 5.93
C HIS A 550 15.78 15.44 6.23
N GLU A 551 16.83 16.00 5.60
CA GLU A 551 18.23 15.64 5.84
C GLU A 551 18.61 15.92 7.31
N LYS A 552 18.21 17.08 7.84
CA LYS A 552 18.46 17.50 9.22
C LYS A 552 17.91 16.54 10.28
N ALA A 553 16.83 15.81 9.96
CA ALA A 553 16.25 14.78 10.83
C ALA A 553 17.04 13.45 10.79
N LEU A 554 17.85 13.23 9.76
CA LEU A 554 18.70 12.04 9.56
C LEU A 554 20.15 12.26 10.00
N ALA A 555 20.59 13.52 10.21
CA ALA A 555 21.97 13.90 10.51
C ALA A 555 22.63 13.06 11.61
N GLY A 556 21.94 12.83 12.73
CA GLY A 556 22.46 12.00 13.84
C GLY A 556 22.68 10.54 13.47
N GLU A 557 21.77 9.92 12.72
CA GLU A 557 21.93 8.51 12.29
C GLU A 557 22.95 8.40 11.13
N PHE A 558 23.04 9.39 10.24
CA PHE A 558 24.09 9.44 9.22
C PHE A 558 25.49 9.58 9.84
N ALA A 559 25.66 10.49 10.81
CA ALA A 559 26.91 10.64 11.55
C ALA A 559 27.29 9.37 12.33
N ARG A 560 26.31 8.60 12.80
CA ARG A 560 26.55 7.26 13.37
C ARG A 560 27.17 6.31 12.35
N VAL A 561 26.61 6.21 11.13
CA VAL A 561 27.14 5.35 10.06
C VAL A 561 28.57 5.76 9.66
N LEU A 562 28.84 7.06 9.54
CA LEU A 562 30.20 7.56 9.26
C LEU A 562 31.18 7.17 10.36
N ARG A 563 30.82 7.41 11.63
CA ARG A 563 31.64 7.06 12.80
C ARG A 563 31.89 5.56 12.93
N GLU A 564 30.88 4.72 12.70
CA GLU A 564 30.99 3.26 12.71
C GLU A 564 31.84 2.73 11.55
N GLY A 565 31.88 3.45 10.42
CA GLY A 565 32.82 3.19 9.32
C GLY A 565 34.24 3.75 9.52
N GLY A 566 34.49 4.55 10.57
CA GLY A 566 35.77 5.21 10.81
C GLY A 566 36.01 6.48 10.00
N PHE A 567 34.95 7.11 9.47
CA PHE A 567 35.03 8.31 8.62
C PHE A 567 34.70 9.61 9.38
N ASP A 568 35.19 10.74 8.86
CA ASP A 568 34.91 12.06 9.40
C ASP A 568 33.42 12.44 9.29
N TYR A 569 32.91 13.07 10.35
CA TYR A 569 31.56 13.59 10.47
C TYR A 569 31.49 14.93 11.20
N GLU A 570 32.62 15.61 11.46
CA GLU A 570 32.66 16.90 12.19
C GLU A 570 31.73 17.93 11.56
N ALA A 571 31.70 18.01 10.22
CA ALA A 571 30.84 18.94 9.48
C ALA A 571 29.33 18.74 9.72
N LEU A 572 28.88 17.55 10.15
CA LEU A 572 27.48 17.29 10.49
C LEU A 572 27.09 17.80 11.89
N LYS A 573 28.05 18.08 12.78
CA LYS A 573 27.77 18.51 14.17
C LYS A 573 27.05 19.86 14.30
N LYS A 574 26.95 20.65 13.22
CA LYS A 574 26.09 21.85 13.17
C LYS A 574 24.58 21.54 13.08
N PHE A 575 24.21 20.27 12.93
CA PHE A 575 22.83 19.79 12.95
C PHE A 575 22.53 19.00 14.24
N PRO A 576 21.25 18.74 14.57
CA PRO A 576 20.90 17.93 15.73
C PRO A 576 21.46 16.51 15.63
N MET A 577 22.48 16.23 16.44
CA MET A 577 23.10 14.90 16.57
C MET A 577 22.21 13.89 17.32
N THR A 578 20.96 14.28 17.63
CA THR A 578 19.94 13.47 18.28
C THR A 578 19.51 12.32 17.38
N ILE A 579 20.25 11.21 17.45
CA ILE A 579 19.76 9.90 17.02
C ILE A 579 18.46 9.65 17.82
N LYS A 580 17.31 9.66 17.15
CA LYS A 580 16.07 9.18 17.77
C LYS A 580 16.29 7.72 18.14
N LYS A 581 16.36 7.42 19.44
CA LYS A 581 16.51 6.05 19.94
C LYS A 581 15.39 5.23 19.30
N LYS A 582 15.73 4.13 18.61
CA LYS A 582 14.73 3.24 17.98
C LYS A 582 13.96 2.54 19.10
N GLU A 583 12.89 3.20 19.54
CA GLU A 583 12.12 2.80 20.71
C GLU A 583 11.51 1.41 20.52
N HIS A 584 11.65 0.56 21.54
CA HIS A 584 11.04 -0.76 21.50
C HIS A 584 9.52 -0.59 21.53
N GLY A 585 8.81 -1.22 20.60
CA GLY A 585 7.37 -0.99 20.33
C GLY A 585 6.39 -1.40 21.44
N ALA A 586 6.89 -1.68 22.64
CA ALA A 586 6.14 -1.90 23.89
C ALA A 586 6.76 -1.18 25.12
N TYR A 587 7.98 -0.64 25.03
CA TYR A 587 8.76 -0.15 26.20
C TYR A 587 9.50 1.19 25.99
N GLY A 588 9.32 1.85 24.84
CA GLY A 588 9.90 3.19 24.61
C GLY A 588 11.43 3.20 24.65
N ALA A 589 11.99 4.29 25.17
CA ALA A 589 13.43 4.48 25.36
C ALA A 589 14.08 3.65 26.49
N PHE A 590 13.31 2.94 27.33
CA PHE A 590 13.80 2.31 28.57
C PHE A 590 14.23 0.83 28.44
N TYR A 591 14.15 0.26 27.23
CA TYR A 591 14.51 -1.14 26.96
C TYR A 591 15.97 -1.47 27.37
N ARG A 592 16.16 -2.66 27.95
CA ARG A 592 17.44 -3.32 28.22
C ARG A 592 17.38 -4.76 27.70
N ASP A 593 18.51 -5.27 27.23
CA ASP A 593 18.61 -6.60 26.60
C ASP A 593 18.76 -7.78 27.59
N ASP A 594 18.75 -7.52 28.90
CA ASP A 594 19.08 -8.48 29.98
C ASP A 594 17.87 -9.19 30.62
N ILE A 595 16.63 -8.90 30.19
CA ILE A 595 15.40 -9.41 30.81
C ILE A 595 14.57 -10.28 29.83
N PRO A 596 14.26 -11.55 30.17
CA PRO A 596 13.38 -12.40 29.35
C PRO A 596 11.96 -11.83 29.19
N VAL A 597 11.45 -11.83 27.95
CA VAL A 597 10.17 -11.18 27.58
C VAL A 597 8.97 -11.84 28.26
N PRO A 598 8.18 -11.11 29.08
CA PRO A 598 6.95 -11.63 29.68
C PRO A 598 5.82 -11.81 28.65
N LYS A 599 4.87 -12.72 28.93
CA LYS A 599 3.70 -12.94 28.07
C LYS A 599 2.58 -11.93 28.37
N GLY A 600 2.14 -11.21 27.34
CA GLY A 600 0.89 -10.43 27.34
C GLY A 600 1.09 -8.90 27.29
N PRO A 601 0.28 -8.15 26.51
CA PRO A 601 0.41 -6.70 26.40
C PRO A 601 -0.37 -5.95 27.49
N THR A 602 0.30 -5.06 28.22
CA THR A 602 -0.33 -4.11 29.15
C THR A 602 -0.65 -2.76 28.48
N LYS A 603 -1.58 -2.01 29.07
CA LYS A 603 -2.12 -0.73 28.55
C LYS A 603 -1.07 0.40 28.66
N ILE A 604 -0.91 1.20 27.60
CA ILE A 604 -0.23 2.50 27.67
C ILE A 604 -1.16 3.52 28.33
N VAL A 605 -0.67 4.24 29.33
CA VAL A 605 -1.36 5.35 30.00
C VAL A 605 -0.44 6.58 29.92
N PHE A 606 -1.02 7.74 29.62
CA PHE A 606 -0.31 9.02 29.66
C PHE A 606 -0.65 9.73 30.98
N ASP A 607 0.39 10.07 31.73
CA ASP A 607 0.29 10.89 32.94
C ASP A 607 0.46 12.36 32.55
N TYR A 608 -0.46 13.21 33.02
CA TYR A 608 -0.50 14.65 32.73
C TYR A 608 0.05 15.51 33.88
N SER A 609 0.45 14.90 35.01
CA SER A 609 0.86 15.62 36.23
C SER A 609 2.20 16.36 36.14
N ALA A 610 3.04 16.04 35.13
CA ALA A 610 4.35 16.64 34.96
C ALA A 610 4.29 17.93 34.10
N GLY A 611 4.19 19.08 34.75
CA GLY A 611 4.14 20.41 34.13
C GLY A 611 5.44 20.85 33.42
N GLN A 612 5.84 20.16 32.35
CA GLN A 612 6.92 20.60 31.48
C GLN A 612 6.44 21.73 30.56
N THR A 613 7.14 22.86 30.59
CA THR A 613 6.91 23.98 29.67
C THR A 613 7.24 23.57 28.24
N PHE A 614 6.22 23.38 27.40
CA PHE A 614 6.40 23.11 25.98
C PHE A 614 7.14 24.27 25.30
N ASN A 615 8.29 23.98 24.70
CA ASN A 615 9.08 24.98 24.00
C ASN A 615 8.34 25.46 22.75
N ARG A 616 8.08 26.78 22.71
CA ARG A 616 7.31 27.50 21.70
C ARG A 616 7.69 27.12 20.27
N VAL A 617 6.73 26.60 19.50
CA VAL A 617 6.91 26.33 18.07
C VAL A 617 7.15 27.65 17.33
N VAL A 618 8.26 27.76 16.62
CA VAL A 618 8.61 28.94 15.83
C VAL A 618 8.20 28.71 14.37
N LYS A 619 7.18 29.42 13.90
CA LYS A 619 6.80 29.43 12.47
C LYS A 619 7.96 29.94 11.61
N PRO A 620 8.27 29.30 10.47
CA PRO A 620 9.28 29.81 9.54
C PRO A 620 8.88 31.19 8.99
N ARG A 621 9.74 32.20 9.11
CA ARG A 621 9.60 33.44 8.36
C ARG A 621 9.81 33.14 6.88
N GLY A 622 8.74 33.21 6.09
CA GLY A 622 8.78 32.87 4.65
C GLY A 622 7.41 32.55 4.03
N SER A 623 6.35 32.42 4.83
CA SER A 623 4.97 32.34 4.32
C SER A 623 4.55 33.69 3.72
N VAL A 624 4.45 33.74 2.39
CA VAL A 624 3.72 34.82 1.69
C VAL A 624 2.22 34.62 1.98
N GLU A 625 1.51 35.69 2.31
CA GLU A 625 0.06 35.65 2.46
C GLU A 625 -0.60 35.43 1.08
N GLY A 626 -0.97 34.19 0.78
CA GLY A 626 -1.36 33.78 -0.57
C GLY A 626 -2.16 32.47 -0.58
N GLU A 627 -3.46 32.59 -0.33
CA GLU A 627 -4.51 31.59 -0.59
C GLU A 627 -4.46 30.26 0.20
N ASP A 628 -4.52 30.35 1.53
CA ASP A 628 -5.19 29.33 2.37
C ASP A 628 -6.72 29.36 2.13
N LYS A 629 -7.15 29.12 0.89
CA LYS A 629 -8.55 28.92 0.54
C LYS A 629 -8.89 27.44 0.61
N ALA A 630 -10.06 27.12 1.13
CA ALA A 630 -10.65 25.81 0.90
C ALA A 630 -10.80 25.57 -0.62
N PRO A 631 -10.65 24.34 -1.12
CA PRO A 631 -11.05 24.00 -2.47
C PRO A 631 -12.49 24.49 -2.73
N SER A 632 -12.77 24.99 -3.94
CA SER A 632 -14.05 25.61 -4.31
C SER A 632 -15.29 24.74 -4.11
N ASP A 633 -15.09 23.44 -3.88
CA ASP A 633 -16.12 22.41 -3.83
C ASP A 633 -16.19 21.68 -2.46
N THR A 634 -15.60 22.24 -1.39
CA THR A 634 -15.72 21.71 0.00
C THR A 634 -16.44 22.68 0.92
N GLU A 635 -17.43 22.20 1.68
CA GLU A 635 -18.12 23.05 2.66
C GLU A 635 -17.23 23.34 3.89
N PRO A 636 -17.45 24.46 4.60
CA PRO A 636 -16.76 24.74 5.87
C PRO A 636 -16.92 23.59 6.88
N ASP A 637 -18.13 23.02 6.98
CA ASP A 637 -18.47 21.97 7.92
C ASP A 637 -17.89 20.59 7.57
N ASP A 638 -17.42 20.35 6.34
CA ASP A 638 -16.69 19.12 6.00
C ASP A 638 -15.28 19.08 6.62
N THR A 639 -14.86 20.17 7.26
CA THR A 639 -13.45 20.43 7.55
C THR A 639 -13.16 20.79 9.00
N SER A 640 -12.13 20.19 9.58
CA SER A 640 -11.58 20.60 10.88
C SER A 640 -10.16 21.16 10.74
N ILE A 641 -9.91 22.27 11.44
CA ILE A 641 -8.59 22.84 11.69
C ILE A 641 -8.32 22.60 13.17
N LEU A 642 -7.26 21.86 13.47
CA LEU A 642 -6.78 21.64 14.85
C LEU A 642 -5.93 22.83 15.28
N ASP A 643 -5.88 23.14 16.58
CA ASP A 643 -4.88 24.08 17.10
C ASP A 643 -3.45 23.44 17.15
N GLU A 644 -2.43 24.24 17.48
CA GLU A 644 -1.03 23.78 17.47
C GLU A 644 -0.75 22.69 18.54
N ASN A 645 -1.53 22.63 19.62
CA ASN A 645 -1.45 21.60 20.65
C ASN A 645 -2.25 20.34 20.27
N GLU A 646 -3.51 20.50 19.85
CA GLU A 646 -4.35 19.42 19.33
C GLU A 646 -3.66 18.69 18.16
N GLY A 647 -3.12 19.45 17.20
CA GLY A 647 -2.35 18.93 16.08
C GLY A 647 -1.09 18.19 16.53
N SER A 648 -0.41 18.67 17.58
CA SER A 648 0.75 17.97 18.17
C SER A 648 0.37 16.67 18.87
N ILE A 649 -0.78 16.62 19.55
CA ILE A 649 -1.30 15.40 20.20
C ILE A 649 -1.75 14.37 19.15
N ILE A 650 -2.45 14.81 18.10
CA ILE A 650 -2.81 13.96 16.95
C ILE A 650 -1.55 13.43 16.26
N ALA A 651 -0.57 14.28 15.97
CA ALA A 651 0.70 13.85 15.37
C ALA A 651 1.45 12.86 16.26
N SER A 652 1.46 13.07 17.57
CA SER A 652 2.07 12.14 18.55
C SER A 652 1.40 10.77 18.52
N LEU A 653 0.06 10.71 18.61
CA LEU A 653 -0.68 9.44 18.53
C LEU A 653 -0.52 8.77 17.16
N ILE A 654 -0.62 9.53 16.06
CA ILE A 654 -0.46 8.96 14.73
C ILE A 654 0.97 8.47 14.47
N SER A 655 1.99 9.07 15.09
CA SER A 655 3.37 8.56 14.98
C SER A 655 3.55 7.14 15.55
N GLN A 656 2.65 6.72 16.46
CA GLN A 656 2.60 5.37 17.03
C GLN A 656 1.83 4.39 16.13
N LEU A 657 1.07 4.87 15.14
CA LEU A 657 0.23 4.05 14.26
C LEU A 657 0.98 3.51 13.03
N ARG A 658 0.67 2.27 12.66
CA ARG A 658 1.20 1.60 11.46
C ARG A 658 0.11 1.52 10.40
N VAL A 659 0.47 1.68 9.12
CA VAL A 659 -0.50 1.53 8.03
C VAL A 659 -1.07 0.10 8.06
N GLY A 660 -2.40 -0.01 7.93
CA GLY A 660 -3.16 -1.25 8.12
C GLY A 660 -3.53 -1.59 9.57
N MET A 661 -3.05 -0.83 10.57
CA MET A 661 -3.34 -1.07 11.99
C MET A 661 -4.82 -0.82 12.31
N ASP A 662 -5.42 -1.76 13.03
CA ASP A 662 -6.78 -1.69 13.59
C ASP A 662 -6.85 -0.63 14.70
N LEU A 663 -7.80 0.29 14.56
CA LEU A 663 -7.99 1.44 15.45
C LEU A 663 -9.13 1.25 16.46
N SER A 664 -9.83 0.10 16.44
CA SER A 664 -10.83 -0.26 17.45
C SER A 664 -10.25 -0.33 18.87
N LYS A 665 -8.93 -0.54 18.99
CA LYS A 665 -8.15 -0.61 20.24
C LYS A 665 -7.32 0.65 20.53
N VAL A 666 -7.50 1.72 19.75
CA VAL A 666 -6.75 2.98 19.91
C VAL A 666 -7.62 4.05 20.58
N THR A 667 -7.18 4.50 21.75
CA THR A 667 -7.87 5.54 22.53
C THR A 667 -7.49 6.92 22.01
N PHE A 668 -8.35 7.50 21.17
CA PHE A 668 -8.20 8.88 20.69
C PHE A 668 -8.40 9.92 21.81
N PRO A 669 -7.88 11.16 21.66
CA PRO A 669 -8.07 12.24 22.63
C PRO A 669 -9.53 12.66 22.78
N THR A 670 -9.84 13.31 23.89
CA THR A 670 -11.18 13.87 24.19
C THR A 670 -11.61 14.95 23.20
N PHE A 671 -10.71 15.82 22.72
CA PHE A 671 -11.04 16.84 21.73
C PHE A 671 -11.48 16.28 20.36
N VAL A 672 -11.13 15.04 20.02
CA VAL A 672 -11.58 14.35 18.79
C VAL A 672 -12.98 13.73 18.97
N LEU A 673 -13.49 13.69 20.20
CA LEU A 673 -14.80 13.12 20.48
C LEU A 673 -15.94 14.06 20.06
N GLU A 674 -17.01 13.41 19.64
CA GLU A 674 -18.37 13.92 19.55
C GLU A 674 -19.07 13.70 20.91
N PRO A 675 -19.92 14.62 21.39
CA PRO A 675 -20.61 14.47 22.68
C PRO A 675 -21.79 13.46 22.63
N ARG A 676 -21.63 12.33 21.93
CA ARG A 676 -22.67 11.29 21.71
C ARG A 676 -22.06 9.90 21.60
N SER A 677 -22.80 8.89 22.05
CA SER A 677 -22.47 7.48 21.82
C SER A 677 -22.72 7.06 20.37
N MET A 678 -22.18 5.92 19.95
CA MET A 678 -22.50 5.37 18.62
C MET A 678 -23.99 5.00 18.52
N LEU A 679 -24.58 4.50 19.62
CA LEU A 679 -25.98 4.09 19.67
C LEU A 679 -26.95 5.27 19.50
N GLU A 680 -26.61 6.42 20.08
CA GLU A 680 -27.34 7.66 19.80
C GLU A 680 -27.03 8.18 18.39
N ARG A 681 -25.78 8.18 17.92
CA ARG A 681 -25.40 8.72 16.61
C ARG A 681 -26.09 8.02 15.43
N ILE A 682 -26.43 6.74 15.54
CA ILE A 682 -27.22 6.00 14.53
C ILE A 682 -28.59 6.67 14.29
N THR A 683 -29.17 7.38 15.27
CA THR A 683 -30.46 8.08 15.10
C THR A 683 -30.41 9.25 14.11
N ASP A 684 -29.23 9.72 13.71
CA ASP A 684 -29.10 10.72 12.64
C ASP A 684 -29.52 10.13 11.27
N PHE A 685 -29.27 8.84 11.05
CA PHE A 685 -29.78 8.10 9.88
C PHE A 685 -31.30 7.87 9.97
N MET A 686 -31.87 7.92 11.17
CA MET A 686 -33.31 7.83 11.46
C MET A 686 -33.99 9.21 11.51
N SER A 687 -33.46 10.19 10.77
CA SER A 687 -33.95 11.58 10.78
C SER A 687 -35.19 11.82 9.92
N HIS A 688 -35.33 11.10 8.79
CA HIS A 688 -36.42 11.27 7.82
C HIS A 688 -37.20 9.96 7.50
N PRO A 689 -37.64 9.18 8.51
CA PRO A 689 -38.40 7.93 8.27
C PRO A 689 -39.80 8.20 7.68
N ASP A 690 -40.29 9.43 7.73
CA ASP A 690 -41.52 9.88 7.07
C ASP A 690 -41.48 9.74 5.53
N LEU A 691 -40.29 9.79 4.91
CA LEU A 691 -40.13 9.63 3.45
C LEU A 691 -40.53 8.25 2.92
N ILE A 692 -40.62 7.24 3.80
CA ILE A 692 -41.05 5.87 3.51
C ILE A 692 -42.47 5.55 4.05
N PHE A 693 -43.08 6.42 4.86
CA PHE A 693 -44.46 6.19 5.33
C PHE A 693 -45.45 6.19 4.16
N GLY A 694 -46.36 5.20 4.13
CA GLY A 694 -47.29 5.02 3.02
C GLY A 694 -46.68 4.35 1.77
N ALA A 695 -45.41 3.94 1.80
CA ALA A 695 -44.79 3.22 0.68
C ALA A 695 -45.53 1.90 0.37
N GLU A 696 -46.09 1.24 1.37
CA GLU A 696 -46.92 0.05 1.23
C GLU A 696 -48.17 0.25 0.35
N GLY A 697 -48.63 1.50 0.19
CA GLY A 697 -49.84 1.85 -0.59
C GLY A 697 -49.62 2.02 -2.10
N PHE A 698 -48.39 1.93 -2.61
CA PHE A 698 -48.14 1.92 -4.06
C PHE A 698 -48.20 0.49 -4.60
N ASP A 699 -48.97 0.22 -5.65
CA ASP A 699 -49.05 -1.12 -6.26
C ASP A 699 -47.74 -1.57 -6.94
N ASP A 700 -46.98 -0.64 -7.52
CA ASP A 700 -45.74 -0.94 -8.24
C ASP A 700 -44.54 -1.17 -7.29
N PRO A 701 -43.92 -2.37 -7.27
CA PRO A 701 -42.72 -2.62 -6.47
C PRO A 701 -41.50 -1.78 -6.91
N GLU A 702 -41.44 -1.30 -8.15
CA GLU A 702 -40.38 -0.39 -8.60
C GLU A 702 -40.47 0.95 -7.84
N GLU A 703 -41.66 1.55 -7.73
CA GLU A 703 -41.87 2.77 -6.91
C GLU A 703 -41.58 2.52 -5.43
N ARG A 704 -42.06 1.41 -4.85
CA ARG A 704 -41.81 1.10 -3.43
C ARG A 704 -40.32 0.99 -3.13
N PHE A 705 -39.57 0.31 -4.00
CA PHE A 705 -38.10 0.24 -3.88
C PHE A 705 -37.45 1.63 -3.96
N ILE A 706 -37.91 2.53 -4.84
CA ILE A 706 -37.40 3.90 -4.92
C ILE A 706 -37.75 4.71 -3.65
N ARG A 707 -38.88 4.47 -2.98
CA ARG A 707 -39.20 5.07 -1.66
C ARG A 707 -38.28 4.61 -0.55
N VAL A 708 -37.98 3.31 -0.49
CA VAL A 708 -36.97 2.78 0.45
C VAL A 708 -35.59 3.41 0.17
N LEU A 709 -35.23 3.56 -1.10
CA LEU A 709 -33.98 4.17 -1.52
C LEU A 709 -33.92 5.68 -1.21
N GLN A 710 -35.05 6.38 -1.33
CA GLN A 710 -35.20 7.80 -0.99
C GLN A 710 -34.95 8.05 0.51
N TYR A 711 -35.56 7.24 1.38
CA TYR A 711 -35.29 7.24 2.82
C TYR A 711 -33.80 6.94 3.12
N TYR A 712 -33.24 5.89 2.51
CA TYR A 712 -31.84 5.51 2.72
C TYR A 712 -30.86 6.63 2.32
N LEU A 713 -31.12 7.32 1.20
CA LEU A 713 -30.29 8.42 0.72
C LEU A 713 -30.39 9.65 1.63
N ALA A 714 -31.60 9.99 2.08
CA ALA A 714 -31.83 11.08 3.03
C ALA A 714 -31.07 10.88 4.36
N GLY A 715 -30.93 9.64 4.83
CA GLY A 715 -30.22 9.31 6.07
C GLY A 715 -28.73 9.76 6.14
N TRP A 716 -28.11 10.14 5.03
CA TRP A 716 -26.69 10.55 4.96
C TRP A 716 -26.42 12.06 4.99
N HIS A 717 -27.45 12.91 4.92
CA HIS A 717 -27.24 14.36 4.86
C HIS A 717 -26.74 14.98 6.17
N ILE A 718 -27.05 14.37 7.32
CA ILE A 718 -26.55 14.81 8.64
C ILE A 718 -25.10 14.38 8.81
N LYS A 719 -24.22 15.36 9.02
CA LYS A 719 -22.80 15.15 9.33
C LYS A 719 -22.39 15.96 10.56
N PRO A 720 -21.49 15.43 11.43
CA PRO A 720 -20.85 16.27 12.45
C PRO A 720 -19.98 17.34 11.78
N LYS A 721 -19.82 18.49 12.43
CA LYS A 721 -18.90 19.54 11.96
C LYS A 721 -17.45 19.08 12.15
N GLY A 722 -16.74 18.88 11.04
CA GLY A 722 -15.38 18.34 11.02
C GLY A 722 -15.28 16.86 11.41
N VAL A 723 -14.05 16.35 11.50
CA VAL A 723 -13.80 14.91 11.73
C VAL A 723 -13.94 14.58 13.23
N LYS A 724 -15.07 13.97 13.61
CA LYS A 724 -15.41 13.59 14.99
C LYS A 724 -15.73 12.09 15.16
N LYS A 725 -15.26 11.50 16.28
CA LYS A 725 -15.51 10.11 16.68
C LYS A 725 -16.56 10.04 17.80
N PRO A 726 -17.54 9.14 17.78
CA PRO A 726 -18.41 8.88 18.93
C PRO A 726 -17.63 8.26 20.11
N TYR A 727 -18.29 8.15 21.27
CA TYR A 727 -17.74 7.50 22.45
C TYR A 727 -17.28 6.04 22.22
N ASN A 728 -16.37 5.56 23.06
CA ASN A 728 -15.80 4.21 22.95
C ASN A 728 -16.86 3.15 23.37
N PRO A 729 -17.12 2.08 22.60
CA PRO A 729 -18.27 1.20 22.86
C PRO A 729 -18.22 0.44 24.20
N VAL A 730 -19.23 0.66 25.06
CA VAL A 730 -19.41 -0.09 26.32
C VAL A 730 -20.32 -1.29 26.09
N LEU A 731 -19.94 -2.47 26.59
CA LEU A 731 -20.71 -3.72 26.38
C LEU A 731 -22.01 -3.67 27.21
N GLY A 732 -23.16 -3.90 26.58
CA GLY A 732 -24.46 -3.75 27.23
C GLY A 732 -24.87 -2.29 27.47
N GLU A 733 -24.17 -1.32 26.87
CA GLU A 733 -24.70 0.04 26.69
C GLU A 733 -25.94 -0.01 25.79
N PHE A 734 -26.96 0.80 26.09
CA PHE A 734 -28.13 0.94 25.20
C PHE A 734 -28.59 2.40 25.06
N PHE A 735 -29.29 2.71 23.96
CA PHE A 735 -29.95 4.01 23.77
C PHE A 735 -31.36 3.81 23.23
N ARG A 736 -32.33 4.55 23.78
CA ARG A 736 -33.74 4.55 23.36
C ARG A 736 -34.24 5.96 23.13
N CYS A 737 -35.10 6.13 22.14
CA CYS A 737 -35.84 7.38 21.90
C CYS A 737 -37.19 7.12 21.25
N ARG A 738 -38.08 8.11 21.32
CA ARG A 738 -39.34 8.16 20.59
C ARG A 738 -39.31 9.32 19.60
N TYR A 739 -40.09 9.22 18.54
CA TYR A 739 -40.39 10.28 17.60
C TYR A 739 -41.90 10.51 17.62
N ASP A 740 -42.32 11.77 17.67
CA ASP A 740 -43.71 12.18 17.64
C ASP A 740 -43.96 12.92 16.33
N TYR A 741 -44.69 12.28 15.40
CA TYR A 741 -44.84 12.75 14.03
C TYR A 741 -46.03 13.71 13.86
N ALA A 742 -45.95 14.59 12.87
CA ALA A 742 -46.96 15.62 12.61
C ALA A 742 -48.37 15.07 12.26
N ASN A 743 -48.48 13.79 11.90
CA ASN A 743 -49.76 13.08 11.71
C ASN A 743 -50.33 12.46 13.00
N GLY A 744 -49.74 12.74 14.17
CA GLY A 744 -50.16 12.23 15.48
C GLY A 744 -49.72 10.79 15.80
N THR A 745 -48.92 10.17 14.92
CA THR A 745 -48.36 8.82 15.13
C THR A 745 -47.00 8.86 15.83
N GLN A 746 -46.52 7.70 16.28
CA GLN A 746 -45.24 7.58 16.98
C GLN A 746 -44.29 6.57 16.34
N GLY A 747 -43.01 6.86 16.39
CA GLY A 747 -41.90 5.95 16.05
C GLY A 747 -41.06 5.68 17.30
N PHE A 748 -40.57 4.47 17.44
CA PHE A 748 -39.79 4.02 18.59
C PHE A 748 -38.45 3.48 18.12
N TYR A 749 -37.38 3.79 18.85
CA TYR A 749 -36.03 3.35 18.56
C TYR A 749 -35.38 2.76 19.82
N ILE A 750 -34.71 1.63 19.66
CA ILE A 750 -33.83 1.01 20.66
C ILE A 750 -32.57 0.49 19.97
N ALA A 751 -31.41 0.74 20.57
CA ALA A 751 -30.13 0.20 20.13
C ALA A 751 -29.31 -0.29 21.32
N GLU A 752 -28.54 -1.35 21.12
CA GLU A 752 -27.72 -1.99 22.16
C GLU A 752 -26.35 -2.40 21.62
N GLN A 753 -25.32 -2.22 22.44
CA GLN A 753 -23.95 -2.61 22.12
C GLN A 753 -23.72 -4.09 22.46
N VAL A 754 -24.26 -4.96 21.60
CA VAL A 754 -24.26 -6.43 21.74
C VAL A 754 -22.87 -7.08 21.67
N SER A 755 -21.84 -6.36 21.20
CA SER A 755 -20.42 -6.75 21.33
C SER A 755 -19.53 -5.50 21.34
N HIS A 756 -18.38 -5.54 22.02
CA HIS A 756 -17.41 -4.43 22.04
C HIS A 756 -16.09 -4.71 21.30
N HIS A 757 -15.68 -5.98 21.16
CA HIS A 757 -14.41 -6.39 20.51
C HIS A 757 -14.60 -7.69 19.69
N PRO A 758 -14.82 -7.62 18.37
CA PRO A 758 -15.06 -6.42 17.58
C PRO A 758 -16.37 -5.72 18.00
N PRO A 759 -16.48 -4.39 17.83
CA PRO A 759 -17.70 -3.68 18.16
C PRO A 759 -18.85 -4.10 17.23
N ILE A 760 -20.00 -4.43 17.81
CA ILE A 760 -21.26 -4.63 17.11
C ILE A 760 -22.35 -3.87 17.86
N SER A 761 -23.00 -2.93 17.17
CA SER A 761 -24.17 -2.19 17.65
C SER A 761 -25.40 -2.73 16.92
N ALA A 762 -26.32 -3.38 17.62
CA ALA A 762 -27.61 -3.78 17.06
C ALA A 762 -28.64 -2.67 17.32
N PHE A 763 -29.56 -2.47 16.39
CA PHE A 763 -30.64 -1.49 16.55
C PHE A 763 -31.94 -1.90 15.88
N PHE A 764 -33.02 -1.31 16.37
CA PHE A 764 -34.38 -1.54 15.92
C PHE A 764 -35.16 -0.23 16.00
N TYR A 765 -35.72 0.17 14.87
CA TYR A 765 -36.70 1.24 14.74
C TYR A 765 -38.03 0.65 14.28
N ILE A 766 -39.14 1.09 14.85
CA ILE A 766 -40.48 0.71 14.39
C ILE A 766 -41.48 1.84 14.60
N SER A 767 -42.36 2.04 13.62
CA SER A 767 -43.56 2.87 13.74
C SER A 767 -44.76 2.07 13.25
N PRO A 768 -45.47 1.36 14.16
CA PRO A 768 -46.53 0.43 13.77
C PRO A 768 -47.68 1.11 13.01
N ALA A 769 -48.04 2.33 13.44
CA ALA A 769 -49.11 3.14 12.84
C ALA A 769 -48.77 3.74 11.47
N ASN A 770 -47.49 3.78 11.07
CA ASN A 770 -47.08 4.11 9.70
C ASN A 770 -46.51 2.89 8.96
N HIS A 771 -46.79 1.68 9.45
CA HIS A 771 -46.46 0.42 8.81
C HIS A 771 -44.96 0.20 8.45
N VAL A 772 -44.02 0.82 9.16
CA VAL A 772 -42.57 0.66 8.90
C VAL A 772 -41.85 0.04 10.10
N SER A 773 -41.00 -0.95 9.80
CA SER A 773 -40.06 -1.58 10.73
C SER A 773 -38.67 -1.62 10.10
N ILE A 774 -37.62 -1.35 10.88
CA ILE A 774 -36.22 -1.37 10.44
C ILE A 774 -35.37 -2.05 11.52
N ILE A 775 -34.83 -3.21 11.20
CA ILE A 775 -33.83 -3.90 12.03
C ILE A 775 -32.45 -3.67 11.38
N GLY A 776 -31.41 -3.43 12.16
CA GLY A 776 -30.07 -3.26 11.61
C GLY A 776 -28.96 -3.56 12.59
N GLU A 777 -27.76 -3.72 12.05
CA GLU A 777 -26.53 -3.80 12.84
C GLU A 777 -25.38 -3.03 12.19
N LEU A 778 -24.50 -2.47 13.01
CA LEU A 778 -23.22 -1.87 12.58
C LEU A 778 -22.05 -2.60 13.21
N ARG A 779 -21.05 -2.93 12.40
CA ARG A 779 -19.82 -3.66 12.74
C ARG A 779 -18.58 -2.86 12.30
N PRO A 780 -18.36 -1.63 12.82
CA PRO A 780 -17.35 -0.72 12.30
C PRO A 780 -15.92 -1.23 12.50
N LYS A 781 -15.13 -1.25 11.43
CA LYS A 781 -13.71 -1.68 11.44
C LYS A 781 -12.81 -0.56 10.93
N SER A 782 -12.24 0.21 11.86
CA SER A 782 -11.36 1.35 11.57
C SER A 782 -9.91 0.92 11.31
N LYS A 783 -9.29 1.43 10.25
CA LYS A 783 -7.89 1.18 9.87
C LYS A 783 -7.14 2.47 9.57
N PHE A 784 -5.90 2.55 10.02
CA PHE A 784 -5.00 3.65 9.65
C PHE A 784 -4.40 3.45 8.25
N LEU A 785 -4.46 4.47 7.40
CA LEU A 785 -3.99 4.44 6.00
C LEU A 785 -2.82 5.42 5.72
N GLY A 786 -2.30 6.13 6.72
CA GLY A 786 -1.24 7.14 6.54
C GLY A 786 -1.79 8.55 6.74
N ASN A 787 -1.94 9.34 5.68
CA ASN A 787 -2.63 10.65 5.78
C ASN A 787 -4.17 10.51 5.79
N SER A 788 -4.69 9.30 6.05
CA SER A 788 -6.12 9.04 6.21
C SER A 788 -6.38 7.92 7.23
N VAL A 789 -7.58 7.90 7.79
CA VAL A 789 -8.21 6.73 8.44
C VAL A 789 -9.40 6.32 7.58
N SER A 790 -9.57 5.02 7.34
CA SER A 790 -10.85 4.47 6.86
C SER A 790 -11.57 3.77 8.00
N THR A 791 -12.89 3.72 7.93
CA THR A 791 -13.73 2.82 8.72
C THR A 791 -14.62 2.05 7.76
N THR A 792 -14.38 0.75 7.66
CA THR A 792 -15.26 -0.16 6.91
C THR A 792 -16.53 -0.37 7.72
N MET A 793 -17.68 -0.08 7.12
CA MET A 793 -18.98 -0.16 7.78
C MET A 793 -19.67 -1.47 7.39
N GLU A 794 -19.19 -2.59 7.95
CA GLU A 794 -19.90 -3.86 7.82
C GLU A 794 -21.24 -3.81 8.58
N GLY A 795 -22.25 -4.49 8.04
CA GLY A 795 -23.62 -4.46 8.57
C GLY A 795 -24.65 -4.25 7.46
N GLU A 796 -25.92 -4.45 7.80
CA GLU A 796 -27.06 -4.30 6.90
C GLU A 796 -28.24 -3.67 7.64
N ASN A 797 -28.99 -2.81 6.95
CA ASN A 797 -30.35 -2.43 7.31
C ASN A 797 -31.34 -3.40 6.64
N ARG A 798 -32.36 -3.81 7.38
CA ARG A 798 -33.47 -4.64 6.92
C ARG A 798 -34.76 -3.89 7.17
N VAL A 799 -35.24 -3.22 6.12
CA VAL A 799 -36.47 -2.42 6.13
C VAL A 799 -37.64 -3.30 5.71
N THR A 800 -38.73 -3.27 6.47
CA THR A 800 -39.93 -4.08 6.24
C THR A 800 -41.16 -3.18 6.24
N LEU A 801 -41.94 -3.28 5.15
CA LEU A 801 -43.26 -2.64 5.03
C LEU A 801 -44.31 -3.55 5.69
N LEU A 802 -44.67 -3.26 6.93
CA LEU A 802 -45.57 -4.07 7.77
C LEU A 802 -46.99 -4.22 7.17
N GLY A 803 -47.44 -3.22 6.42
CA GLY A 803 -48.71 -3.23 5.68
C GLY A 803 -48.66 -4.01 4.35
N LYS A 804 -47.46 -4.42 3.92
CA LYS A 804 -47.23 -5.18 2.69
C LYS A 804 -46.17 -6.29 2.91
N PRO A 805 -46.41 -7.24 3.84
CA PRO A 805 -45.42 -8.24 4.24
C PRO A 805 -45.06 -9.23 3.14
N GLU A 806 -45.86 -9.33 2.06
CA GLU A 806 -45.58 -10.20 0.92
C GLU A 806 -44.35 -9.76 0.09
N ASP A 807 -43.92 -8.51 0.23
CA ASP A 807 -42.68 -7.96 -0.36
C ASP A 807 -41.40 -8.47 0.31
N GLY A 808 -41.49 -8.98 1.54
CA GLY A 808 -40.34 -9.34 2.35
C GLY A 808 -39.50 -8.12 2.76
N GLU A 809 -38.19 -8.33 2.93
CA GLU A 809 -37.26 -7.31 3.40
C GLU A 809 -36.60 -6.56 2.23
N TYR A 810 -36.35 -5.27 2.44
CA TYR A 810 -35.42 -4.47 1.66
C TYR A 810 -34.11 -4.38 2.44
N VAL A 811 -33.06 -5.01 1.90
CA VAL A 811 -31.74 -5.14 2.55
C VAL A 811 -30.79 -4.10 1.97
N ILE A 812 -30.12 -3.33 2.81
CA ILE A 812 -29.23 -2.23 2.37
C ILE A 812 -27.92 -2.23 3.16
N THR A 813 -26.78 -2.20 2.48
CA THR A 813 -25.45 -2.08 3.11
C THR A 813 -25.06 -0.62 3.36
N MET A 814 -24.06 -0.39 4.20
CA MET A 814 -23.57 0.96 4.56
C MET A 814 -22.39 1.41 3.69
N PRO A 815 -22.18 2.74 3.51
CA PRO A 815 -20.98 3.30 2.89
C PRO A 815 -19.79 3.28 3.85
N ASN A 816 -18.58 3.15 3.32
CA ASN A 816 -17.37 3.25 4.12
C ASN A 816 -17.05 4.73 4.40
N MET A 817 -16.51 5.02 5.60
CA MET A 817 -16.19 6.38 6.02
C MET A 817 -14.68 6.62 5.93
N TYR A 818 -14.26 7.75 5.36
CA TYR A 818 -12.86 8.13 5.18
C TYR A 818 -12.59 9.49 5.79
N ALA A 819 -11.72 9.54 6.81
CA ALA A 819 -11.16 10.78 7.33
C ALA A 819 -9.79 11.02 6.66
N ARG A 820 -9.69 11.97 5.73
CA ARG A 820 -8.44 12.38 5.06
C ARG A 820 -7.79 13.58 5.77
N GLY A 821 -6.52 13.84 5.47
CA GLY A 821 -5.81 15.06 5.90
C GLY A 821 -5.41 15.07 7.37
N ILE A 822 -5.31 13.90 8.00
CA ILE A 822 -5.10 13.75 9.46
C ILE A 822 -3.65 13.98 9.92
N LEU A 823 -2.69 14.06 8.99
CA LEU A 823 -1.30 14.42 9.24
C LEU A 823 -0.87 15.69 8.49
N PHE A 824 -1.36 15.87 7.27
CA PHE A 824 -0.97 16.98 6.40
C PHE A 824 -2.17 17.45 5.56
N GLY A 825 -2.38 18.76 5.54
CA GLY A 825 -3.54 19.40 4.90
C GLY A 825 -4.70 19.61 5.87
N LYS A 826 -5.85 20.04 5.34
CA LYS A 826 -7.08 20.20 6.12
C LYS A 826 -7.73 18.82 6.33
N MET A 827 -8.21 18.51 7.53
CA MET A 827 -8.94 17.26 7.77
C MET A 827 -10.28 17.30 7.04
N VAL A 828 -10.65 16.24 6.32
CA VAL A 828 -11.91 16.12 5.55
C VAL A 828 -12.56 14.77 5.81
N LEU A 829 -13.89 14.76 5.99
CA LEU A 829 -14.70 13.53 6.02
C LEU A 829 -15.31 13.25 4.63
N GLU A 830 -15.17 12.02 4.13
CA GLU A 830 -15.85 11.53 2.93
C GLU A 830 -16.63 10.24 3.25
N LEU A 831 -17.75 10.03 2.54
CA LEU A 831 -18.36 8.72 2.34
C LEU A 831 -17.84 8.10 1.03
N GLY A 832 -17.66 6.79 1.01
CA GLY A 832 -17.02 6.10 -0.10
C GLY A 832 -17.45 4.65 -0.31
N ASP A 833 -17.07 4.15 -1.48
CA ASP A 833 -17.27 2.78 -1.98
C ASP A 833 -18.74 2.45 -2.34
N THR A 834 -18.95 1.27 -2.93
CA THR A 834 -20.25 0.83 -3.44
C THR A 834 -21.12 0.24 -2.32
N CYS A 835 -22.31 0.79 -2.14
CA CYS A 835 -23.38 0.22 -1.33
C CYS A 835 -24.32 -0.62 -2.21
N ILE A 836 -24.96 -1.64 -1.64
CA ILE A 836 -25.98 -2.45 -2.30
C ILE A 836 -27.31 -2.24 -1.57
N ALA A 837 -28.34 -1.82 -2.31
CA ALA A 837 -29.73 -1.93 -1.89
C ALA A 837 -30.42 -3.04 -2.69
N LYS A 838 -31.16 -3.94 -2.05
CA LYS A 838 -31.87 -5.04 -2.73
C LYS A 838 -33.22 -5.39 -2.11
N ASN A 839 -34.14 -5.84 -2.94
CA ASN A 839 -35.32 -6.60 -2.55
C ASN A 839 -35.35 -7.87 -3.41
N GLU A 840 -35.06 -9.01 -2.79
CA GLU A 840 -34.90 -10.29 -3.49
C GLU A 840 -36.23 -10.82 -4.04
N LYS A 841 -37.35 -10.52 -3.36
CA LYS A 841 -38.71 -10.94 -3.72
C LYS A 841 -39.13 -10.45 -5.11
N HIS A 842 -38.84 -9.19 -5.43
CA HIS A 842 -39.17 -8.56 -6.72
C HIS A 842 -37.97 -8.52 -7.69
N GLY A 843 -36.84 -9.11 -7.30
CA GLY A 843 -35.60 -9.11 -8.09
C GLY A 843 -35.02 -7.72 -8.33
N LEU A 844 -35.23 -6.79 -7.40
CA LEU A 844 -34.81 -5.39 -7.51
C LEU A 844 -33.47 -5.16 -6.79
N TYR A 845 -32.53 -4.52 -7.47
CA TYR A 845 -31.17 -4.27 -7.00
C TYR A 845 -30.72 -2.86 -7.40
N CYS A 846 -29.95 -2.19 -6.54
CA CYS A 846 -29.22 -0.98 -6.89
C CYS A 846 -27.81 -1.00 -6.31
N ASP A 847 -26.82 -0.90 -7.20
CA ASP A 847 -25.45 -0.59 -6.83
C ASP A 847 -25.35 0.95 -6.71
N LEU A 848 -25.05 1.47 -5.51
CA LEU A 848 -24.88 2.91 -5.21
C LEU A 848 -23.41 3.22 -4.91
N ASP A 849 -22.70 3.83 -5.84
CA ASP A 849 -21.33 4.30 -5.64
C ASP A 849 -21.31 5.64 -4.90
N PHE A 850 -20.80 5.66 -3.66
CA PHE A 850 -20.39 6.89 -2.99
C PHE A 850 -18.96 7.24 -3.46
N LYS A 851 -18.78 8.39 -4.11
CA LYS A 851 -17.55 8.73 -4.83
C LYS A 851 -16.62 9.59 -3.97
N THR A 852 -15.51 9.00 -3.56
CA THR A 852 -14.40 9.72 -2.94
C THR A 852 -13.57 10.49 -3.97
N LYS A 853 -12.88 11.56 -3.57
CA LYS A 853 -12.16 12.42 -4.54
C LYS A 853 -10.85 11.78 -5.02
N GLY A 854 -10.66 11.78 -6.34
CA GLY A 854 -9.43 11.35 -7.01
C GLY A 854 -8.31 12.39 -6.91
N PHE A 855 -7.06 11.94 -7.05
CA PHE A 855 -5.86 12.75 -6.76
C PHE A 855 -5.62 13.94 -7.71
N PHE A 856 -6.32 13.99 -8.84
CA PHE A 856 -6.16 15.03 -9.88
C PHE A 856 -7.48 15.66 -10.34
N SER A 857 -8.63 15.03 -10.08
CA SER A 857 -9.97 15.51 -10.41
C SER A 857 -11.03 14.74 -9.62
N GLY A 858 -12.23 15.32 -9.48
CA GLY A 858 -13.38 14.69 -8.84
C GLY A 858 -14.22 15.68 -8.02
N THR A 859 -15.54 15.45 -8.03
CA THR A 859 -16.53 16.21 -7.27
C THR A 859 -16.69 15.63 -5.87
N TYR A 860 -16.61 16.45 -4.82
CA TYR A 860 -16.87 15.99 -3.45
C TYR A 860 -18.34 15.59 -3.25
N ASN A 861 -18.56 14.67 -2.32
CA ASN A 861 -19.86 14.16 -1.87
C ASN A 861 -20.77 13.62 -2.99
N ALA A 862 -20.20 13.33 -4.16
CA ALA A 862 -20.94 12.85 -5.31
C ALA A 862 -21.37 11.39 -5.14
N LEU A 863 -22.53 11.05 -5.70
CA LEU A 863 -23.03 9.69 -5.76
C LEU A 863 -23.57 9.36 -7.16
N SER A 864 -23.56 8.08 -7.51
CA SER A 864 -24.36 7.55 -8.61
C SER A 864 -24.70 6.09 -8.38
N GLY A 865 -25.88 5.66 -8.78
CA GLY A 865 -26.23 4.24 -8.81
C GLY A 865 -27.22 3.90 -9.89
N ARG A 866 -27.37 2.61 -10.18
CA ARG A 866 -28.28 2.13 -11.23
C ARG A 866 -29.20 1.07 -10.67
N ILE A 867 -30.51 1.31 -10.76
CA ILE A 867 -31.56 0.41 -10.30
C ILE A 867 -31.87 -0.58 -11.42
N ARG A 868 -31.85 -1.87 -11.11
CA ARG A 868 -32.14 -2.97 -12.04
C ARG A 868 -33.22 -3.88 -11.48
N LYS A 869 -33.99 -4.48 -12.39
CA LYS A 869 -34.97 -5.54 -12.14
C LYS A 869 -34.51 -6.78 -12.91
N GLY A 870 -33.89 -7.74 -12.22
CA GLY A 870 -33.07 -8.76 -12.86
C GLY A 870 -31.93 -8.12 -13.68
N SER A 871 -31.86 -8.42 -14.97
CA SER A 871 -30.89 -7.84 -15.91
C SER A 871 -31.28 -6.47 -16.46
N THR A 872 -32.53 -6.02 -16.30
CA THR A 872 -33.05 -4.81 -16.95
C THR A 872 -32.84 -3.58 -16.08
N GLU A 873 -32.16 -2.55 -16.62
CA GLU A 873 -31.99 -1.26 -15.95
C GLU A 873 -33.28 -0.42 -16.05
N ILE A 874 -33.81 0.03 -14.91
CA ILE A 874 -35.09 0.75 -14.81
C ILE A 874 -34.93 2.24 -14.45
N GLY A 875 -33.80 2.62 -13.87
CA GLY A 875 -33.47 4.02 -13.61
C GLY A 875 -32.08 4.24 -13.01
N GLU A 876 -31.63 5.49 -13.06
CA GLU A 876 -30.35 5.97 -12.53
C GLU A 876 -30.60 6.90 -11.35
N VAL A 877 -29.82 6.74 -10.28
CA VAL A 877 -29.72 7.69 -9.17
C VAL A 877 -28.44 8.49 -9.34
N SER A 878 -28.47 9.81 -9.16
CA SER A 878 -27.29 10.67 -9.27
C SER A 878 -27.41 11.91 -8.38
N GLY A 879 -26.30 12.56 -8.04
CA GLY A 879 -26.31 13.84 -7.32
C GLY A 879 -25.16 13.99 -6.33
N ARG A 880 -25.41 14.71 -5.24
CA ARG A 880 -24.50 14.79 -4.07
C ARG A 880 -25.27 14.52 -2.79
N TRP A 881 -24.76 13.67 -1.89
CA TRP A 881 -25.46 13.33 -0.64
C TRP A 881 -25.59 14.51 0.34
N SER A 882 -24.77 15.55 0.18
CA SER A 882 -24.85 16.80 0.94
C SER A 882 -25.62 17.93 0.24
N HIS A 883 -26.24 17.70 -0.93
CA HIS A 883 -27.07 18.65 -1.68
C HIS A 883 -28.30 17.91 -2.27
N ILE A 884 -28.60 18.10 -3.56
CA ILE A 884 -29.70 17.46 -4.28
C ILE A 884 -29.29 16.05 -4.73
N MET A 885 -30.19 15.10 -4.51
CA MET A 885 -30.13 13.73 -4.99
C MET A 885 -31.34 13.47 -5.88
N ASP A 886 -31.08 12.95 -7.08
CA ASP A 886 -32.05 12.79 -8.15
C ASP A 886 -32.20 11.32 -8.56
N PHE A 887 -33.40 10.94 -9.01
CA PHE A 887 -33.68 9.72 -9.75
C PHE A 887 -34.17 10.05 -11.16
N LYS A 888 -33.62 9.36 -12.16
CA LYS A 888 -34.04 9.42 -13.57
C LYS A 888 -34.58 8.05 -13.97
N ASN A 889 -35.82 8.00 -14.44
CA ASN A 889 -36.40 6.77 -14.98
C ASN A 889 -35.84 6.49 -16.39
N THR A 890 -35.31 5.28 -16.62
CA THR A 890 -34.68 4.93 -17.92
C THR A 890 -35.71 4.73 -19.04
N LYS A 891 -36.94 4.31 -18.70
CA LYS A 891 -38.03 4.06 -19.66
C LYS A 891 -38.66 5.36 -20.17
N THR A 892 -38.86 6.34 -19.28
CA THR A 892 -39.56 7.61 -19.61
C THR A 892 -38.65 8.83 -19.76
N ASN A 893 -37.35 8.69 -19.45
CA ASN A 893 -36.37 9.77 -19.27
C ASN A 893 -36.75 10.86 -18.23
N GLN A 894 -37.89 10.73 -17.53
CA GLN A 894 -38.34 11.69 -16.53
C GLN A 894 -37.40 11.69 -15.31
N LYS A 895 -37.13 12.88 -14.80
CA LYS A 895 -36.25 13.12 -13.65
C LYS A 895 -37.07 13.62 -12.45
N ARG A 896 -36.88 13.04 -11.27
CA ARG A 896 -37.44 13.51 -10.00
C ARG A 896 -36.32 13.75 -8.99
N VAL A 897 -36.47 14.77 -8.15
CA VAL A 897 -35.67 14.89 -6.93
C VAL A 897 -36.13 13.80 -5.96
N LEU A 898 -35.19 13.06 -5.38
CA LEU A 898 -35.44 12.17 -4.24
C LEU A 898 -35.36 12.95 -2.93
N PHE A 899 -34.35 13.80 -2.78
CA PHE A 899 -34.13 14.58 -1.57
C PHE A 899 -33.24 15.80 -1.87
N ASP A 900 -33.58 16.96 -1.32
CA ASP A 900 -32.71 18.15 -1.31
C ASP A 900 -32.21 18.39 0.12
N ALA A 901 -30.94 18.07 0.39
CA ALA A 901 -30.34 18.22 1.72
C ALA A 901 -30.31 19.66 2.25
N VAL A 902 -30.41 20.68 1.38
CA VAL A 902 -30.37 22.10 1.77
C VAL A 902 -31.78 22.58 2.15
N LYS A 903 -32.80 22.14 1.41
CA LYS A 903 -34.20 22.53 1.57
C LYS A 903 -34.99 21.61 2.51
N ASP A 904 -34.89 20.30 2.31
CA ASP A 904 -35.69 19.29 3.00
C ASP A 904 -35.03 18.85 4.31
N GLY A 905 -33.69 18.82 4.35
CA GLY A 905 -32.88 18.40 5.50
C GLY A 905 -33.04 19.22 6.78
N GLN A 906 -33.75 20.35 6.75
CA GLN A 906 -34.06 21.15 7.95
C GLN A 906 -35.30 20.63 8.70
N ASN A 907 -36.15 19.83 8.04
CA ASN A 907 -37.48 19.44 8.56
C ASN A 907 -37.45 18.13 9.38
N ILE A 908 -36.43 17.96 10.22
CA ILE A 908 -36.19 16.71 10.97
C ILE A 908 -37.18 16.60 12.14
N CYS A 909 -37.83 15.44 12.31
CA CYS A 909 -38.63 15.14 13.49
C CYS A 909 -37.73 15.05 14.74
N PRO A 910 -37.94 15.88 15.78
CA PRO A 910 -37.10 15.87 16.97
C PRO A 910 -37.34 14.61 17.81
N LYS A 911 -36.28 13.85 18.08
CA LYS A 911 -36.36 12.67 18.94
C LYS A 911 -36.55 13.06 20.42
N TRP A 912 -37.61 12.55 21.03
CA TRP A 912 -37.83 12.59 22.47
C TRP A 912 -36.99 11.51 23.17
N VAL A 913 -36.30 11.88 24.24
CA VAL A 913 -35.44 10.98 25.03
C VAL A 913 -35.79 11.14 26.50
N LEU A 914 -35.81 10.02 27.23
CA LEU A 914 -36.12 9.98 28.66
C LEU A 914 -35.12 10.85 29.47
N PRO A 915 -35.55 11.62 30.49
CA PRO A 915 -34.64 12.41 31.33
C PRO A 915 -33.56 11.56 32.01
N GLU A 916 -32.35 12.09 32.16
CA GLU A 916 -31.19 11.30 32.65
C GLU A 916 -31.31 10.84 34.11
N SER A 917 -32.15 11.51 34.91
CA SER A 917 -32.57 11.07 36.24
C SER A 917 -33.45 9.80 36.22
N GLU A 918 -34.15 9.57 35.11
CA GLU A 918 -35.07 8.45 34.92
C GLU A 918 -34.43 7.26 34.18
N GLN A 919 -33.44 7.53 33.33
CA GLN A 919 -32.64 6.55 32.58
C GLN A 919 -31.96 5.48 33.45
N GLU A 920 -31.65 4.33 32.85
CA GLU A 920 -30.89 3.25 33.50
C GLU A 920 -29.37 3.54 33.52
N PRO A 921 -28.57 2.98 34.47
CA PRO A 921 -27.15 3.33 34.62
C PRO A 921 -26.26 3.04 33.39
N ASN A 922 -26.67 2.12 32.52
CA ASN A 922 -26.01 1.73 31.27
C ASN A 922 -26.68 2.33 30.02
N GLU A 923 -27.62 3.25 30.18
CA GLU A 923 -28.25 3.97 29.08
C GLU A 923 -27.35 5.15 28.66
N SER A 924 -27.09 5.32 27.35
CA SER A 924 -25.95 6.09 26.84
C SER A 924 -25.78 7.49 27.43
N ARG A 925 -26.86 8.27 27.64
CA ARG A 925 -26.70 9.63 28.16
C ARG A 925 -26.32 9.60 29.64
N ARG A 926 -27.09 8.90 30.49
CA ARG A 926 -26.75 8.73 31.91
C ARG A 926 -25.37 8.09 32.14
N LEU A 927 -24.99 7.11 31.31
CA LEU A 927 -23.68 6.46 31.36
C LEU A 927 -22.52 7.44 31.08
N TRP A 928 -22.70 8.31 30.09
CA TRP A 928 -21.64 9.22 29.61
C TRP A 928 -21.79 10.68 30.08
N HIS A 929 -22.82 11.04 30.86
CA HIS A 929 -23.14 12.36 31.39
C HIS A 929 -21.90 13.21 31.74
N LYS A 930 -21.03 12.70 32.62
CA LYS A 930 -19.82 13.42 33.07
C LYS A 930 -18.80 13.69 31.96
N LEU A 931 -18.76 12.85 30.92
CA LEU A 931 -17.95 13.07 29.72
C LEU A 931 -18.62 14.09 28.79
N THR A 932 -19.93 13.99 28.61
CA THR A 932 -20.74 14.92 27.81
C THR A 932 -20.62 16.35 28.36
N ASP A 933 -20.83 16.55 29.66
CA ASP A 933 -20.71 17.85 30.32
C ASP A 933 -19.33 18.47 30.12
N ALA A 934 -18.27 17.69 30.36
CA ALA A 934 -16.90 18.16 30.25
C ALA A 934 -16.53 18.52 28.81
N ILE A 935 -16.97 17.74 27.81
CA ILE A 935 -16.80 18.10 26.39
C ILE A 935 -17.56 19.38 26.04
N VAL A 936 -18.79 19.57 26.54
CA VAL A 936 -19.61 20.77 26.31
C VAL A 936 -19.00 22.01 26.99
N ALA A 937 -18.50 21.87 28.22
CA ALA A 937 -17.77 22.88 28.97
C ALA A 937 -16.35 23.14 28.41
N LYS A 938 -15.87 22.30 27.49
CA LYS A 938 -14.51 22.27 26.93
C LYS A 938 -13.39 21.96 27.94
N ASP A 939 -13.74 21.34 29.06
CA ASP A 939 -12.80 20.84 30.06
C ASP A 939 -12.21 19.49 29.60
N MET A 940 -11.02 19.55 29.02
CA MET A 940 -10.33 18.36 28.50
C MET A 940 -9.77 17.45 29.60
N GLU A 941 -9.55 17.97 30.81
CA GLU A 941 -9.04 17.20 31.96
C GLU A 941 -10.20 16.41 32.59
N ALA A 942 -11.30 17.08 32.95
CA ALA A 942 -12.50 16.42 33.45
C ALA A 942 -13.06 15.41 32.43
N ALA A 943 -13.01 15.72 31.13
CA ALA A 943 -13.39 14.77 30.08
C ALA A 943 -12.49 13.53 30.07
N THR A 944 -11.19 13.70 30.29
CA THR A 944 -10.23 12.58 30.31
C THR A 944 -10.45 11.70 31.55
N VAL A 945 -10.71 12.31 32.72
CA VAL A 945 -11.07 11.61 33.95
C VAL A 945 -12.40 10.85 33.81
N ALA A 946 -13.46 11.53 33.35
CA ALA A 946 -14.80 10.95 33.19
C ALA A 946 -14.80 9.77 32.20
N LYS A 947 -14.12 9.92 31.05
CA LYS A 947 -13.93 8.84 30.08
C LYS A 947 -13.21 7.63 30.68
N THR A 948 -12.11 7.89 31.40
CA THR A 948 -11.30 6.82 32.00
C THR A 948 -12.10 6.03 33.03
N ALA A 949 -12.90 6.70 33.86
CA ALA A 949 -13.78 6.04 34.83
C ALA A 949 -14.77 5.06 34.18
N VAL A 950 -15.39 5.42 33.05
CA VAL A 950 -16.31 4.52 32.31
C VAL A 950 -15.56 3.34 31.69
N GLU A 951 -14.43 3.58 31.03
CA GLU A 951 -13.63 2.50 30.44
C GLU A 951 -13.03 1.54 31.49
N ASP A 952 -12.69 2.05 32.67
CA ASP A 952 -12.17 1.27 33.80
C ASP A 952 -13.28 0.41 34.44
N ALA A 953 -14.47 0.97 34.64
CA ALA A 953 -15.65 0.24 35.11
C ALA A 953 -16.05 -0.90 34.15
N GLN A 954 -16.04 -0.66 32.83
CA GLN A 954 -16.27 -1.70 31.81
C GLN A 954 -15.22 -2.82 31.87
N ARG A 955 -13.97 -2.51 32.22
CA ARG A 955 -12.88 -3.50 32.35
C ARG A 955 -13.03 -4.33 33.64
N GLU A 956 -13.39 -3.71 34.76
CA GLU A 956 -13.71 -4.41 36.01
C GLU A 956 -14.93 -5.33 35.85
N GLN A 957 -16.01 -4.85 35.23
CA GLN A 957 -17.22 -5.66 34.98
C GLN A 957 -16.92 -6.87 34.09
N ARG A 958 -16.06 -6.72 33.08
CA ARG A 958 -15.60 -7.87 32.26
C ARG A 958 -14.74 -8.85 33.03
N ARG A 959 -13.80 -8.39 33.86
CA ARG A 959 -12.98 -9.30 34.69
C ARG A 959 -13.89 -10.16 35.58
N ARG A 960 -14.92 -9.56 36.20
CA ARG A 960 -15.92 -10.29 37.01
C ARG A 960 -16.75 -11.30 36.20
N LEU A 961 -17.15 -10.97 34.97
CA LEU A 961 -17.86 -11.91 34.09
C LEU A 961 -16.96 -13.09 33.69
N GLU A 962 -15.71 -12.82 33.33
CA GLU A 962 -14.69 -13.82 32.99
C GLU A 962 -14.33 -14.71 34.19
N GLU A 963 -14.14 -14.12 35.38
CA GLU A 963 -13.90 -14.82 36.67
C GLU A 963 -15.06 -15.77 37.05
N ASN A 964 -16.31 -15.38 36.78
CA ASN A 964 -17.50 -16.18 37.08
C ASN A 964 -17.95 -17.09 35.91
N LEU A 965 -17.17 -17.16 34.81
CA LEU A 965 -17.51 -17.89 33.57
C LEU A 965 -18.88 -17.49 32.96
N GLN A 966 -19.33 -16.26 33.18
CA GLN A 966 -20.61 -15.73 32.70
C GLN A 966 -20.44 -15.00 31.37
N VAL A 967 -21.28 -15.37 30.38
CA VAL A 967 -21.36 -14.64 29.11
C VAL A 967 -22.39 -13.51 29.25
N HIS A 968 -22.04 -12.30 28.81
CA HIS A 968 -23.00 -11.19 28.74
C HIS A 968 -24.13 -11.52 27.74
N VAL A 969 -25.37 -11.55 28.24
CA VAL A 969 -26.58 -11.70 27.43
C VAL A 969 -27.18 -10.31 27.21
N PRO A 970 -27.28 -9.81 25.95
CA PRO A 970 -27.90 -8.51 25.69
C PRO A 970 -29.37 -8.47 26.13
N LYS A 971 -29.84 -7.33 26.60
CA LYS A 971 -31.17 -7.11 27.18
C LYS A 971 -32.26 -7.06 26.10
N PHE A 972 -32.01 -6.37 25.00
CA PHE A 972 -33.00 -6.07 23.96
C PHE A 972 -32.85 -6.91 22.68
N PHE A 973 -31.69 -7.53 22.45
CA PHE A 973 -31.44 -8.30 21.22
C PHE A 973 -31.02 -9.75 21.49
N GLU A 974 -31.40 -10.65 20.58
CA GLU A 974 -30.91 -12.04 20.50
C GLU A 974 -30.39 -12.37 19.11
N LYS A 975 -29.62 -13.47 19.00
CA LYS A 975 -28.94 -13.83 17.76
C LYS A 975 -29.58 -15.05 17.10
N VAL A 976 -30.36 -14.81 16.04
CA VAL A 976 -31.09 -15.83 15.28
C VAL A 976 -30.47 -15.94 13.88
N ASN A 977 -30.14 -17.15 13.43
CA ASN A 977 -29.55 -17.43 12.12
C ASN A 977 -28.30 -16.57 11.77
N GLY A 978 -27.56 -16.11 12.80
CA GLY A 978 -26.38 -15.26 12.66
C GLY A 978 -26.64 -13.75 12.69
N GLN A 979 -27.91 -13.32 12.61
CA GLN A 979 -28.37 -11.93 12.66
C GLN A 979 -28.81 -11.54 14.07
N TRP A 980 -28.78 -10.24 14.40
CA TRP A 980 -29.37 -9.74 15.65
C TRP A 980 -30.82 -9.29 15.41
N VAL A 981 -31.74 -9.80 16.23
CA VAL A 981 -33.18 -9.50 16.17
C VAL A 981 -33.67 -8.98 17.53
N PRO A 982 -34.66 -8.08 17.57
CA PRO A 982 -35.18 -7.54 18.82
C PRO A 982 -36.00 -8.59 19.58
N LYS A 983 -35.85 -8.63 20.91
CA LYS A 983 -36.52 -9.56 21.84
C LYS A 983 -37.98 -9.17 22.11
N ILE A 984 -38.76 -8.94 21.06
CA ILE A 984 -40.18 -8.60 21.12
C ILE A 984 -40.96 -9.34 20.03
N LYS A 985 -42.12 -9.89 20.40
CA LYS A 985 -43.14 -10.32 19.44
C LYS A 985 -44.10 -9.15 19.24
N VAL A 986 -44.00 -8.49 18.09
CA VAL A 986 -44.87 -7.35 17.77
C VAL A 986 -46.25 -7.87 17.33
N PRO A 987 -47.35 -7.42 17.96
CA PRO A 987 -48.73 -7.65 17.48
C PRO A 987 -48.96 -7.23 16.03
N LYS A 988 -50.03 -7.75 15.41
CA LYS A 988 -50.44 -7.35 14.05
C LYS A 988 -51.27 -6.07 14.03
N ASP A 989 -52.04 -5.81 15.10
CA ASP A 989 -52.79 -4.56 15.22
C ASP A 989 -51.84 -3.39 15.54
N PRO A 990 -51.91 -2.23 14.85
CA PRO A 990 -51.01 -1.11 15.10
C PRO A 990 -51.12 -0.48 16.50
N GLN A 991 -52.27 -0.53 17.17
CA GLN A 991 -52.46 0.03 18.51
C GLN A 991 -51.90 -0.93 19.57
N GLU A 992 -52.21 -2.23 19.49
CA GLU A 992 -51.58 -3.26 20.32
C GLU A 992 -50.06 -3.26 20.15
N ALA A 993 -49.57 -3.13 18.91
CA ALA A 993 -48.15 -3.06 18.60
C ALA A 993 -47.49 -1.81 19.18
N THR A 994 -48.14 -0.65 19.11
CA THR A 994 -47.66 0.59 19.72
C THR A 994 -47.55 0.44 21.24
N ALA A 995 -48.58 -0.10 21.89
CA ALA A 995 -48.58 -0.34 23.34
C ALA A 995 -47.49 -1.34 23.77
N ALA A 996 -47.35 -2.46 23.05
CA ALA A 996 -46.36 -3.50 23.35
C ALA A 996 -44.91 -3.00 23.16
N VAL A 997 -44.63 -2.27 22.07
CA VAL A 997 -43.32 -1.66 21.82
C VAL A 997 -43.01 -0.58 22.87
N GLN A 998 -43.98 0.27 23.20
CA GLN A 998 -43.81 1.30 24.23
C GLN A 998 -43.53 0.67 25.61
N GLN A 999 -44.28 -0.35 26.02
CA GLN A 999 -44.06 -1.04 27.30
C GLN A 999 -42.70 -1.75 27.36
N TRP A 1000 -42.22 -2.28 26.24
CA TRP A 1000 -40.94 -3.01 26.16
C TRP A 1000 -39.73 -2.06 26.17
N ILE A 1001 -39.79 -0.93 25.44
CA ILE A 1001 -38.69 0.04 25.38
C ILE A 1001 -38.73 1.02 26.57
N PHE A 1002 -39.91 1.40 27.03
CA PHE A 1002 -40.16 2.33 28.14
C PHE A 1002 -41.05 1.67 29.22
N PRO A 1003 -40.58 0.62 29.92
CA PRO A 1003 -41.33 0.02 31.00
C PRO A 1003 -41.54 1.03 32.13
N LEU A 1004 -42.77 1.09 32.65
CA LEU A 1004 -43.08 1.85 33.86
C LEU A 1004 -42.24 1.31 35.02
N LYS A 1005 -41.60 2.22 35.79
CA LYS A 1005 -40.91 1.84 37.03
C LYS A 1005 -41.94 1.20 37.97
N ALA A 1006 -41.63 0.00 38.46
CA ALA A 1006 -42.33 -0.53 39.62
C ALA A 1006 -42.13 0.43 40.80
N PRO A 1007 -43.15 0.64 41.66
CA PRO A 1007 -42.96 1.43 42.87
C PRO A 1007 -41.92 0.75 43.77
N ASP A 1008 -40.97 1.51 44.31
CA ASP A 1008 -39.83 0.98 45.05
C ASP A 1008 -40.26 0.15 46.27
N THR A 1009 -40.18 -1.17 46.15
CA THR A 1009 -40.30 -2.08 47.30
C THR A 1009 -39.05 -1.95 48.15
N ALA A 1010 -39.18 -1.22 49.26
CA ALA A 1010 -38.07 -0.78 50.09
C ALA A 1010 -37.22 -1.92 50.69
N ALA A 1011 -35.95 -1.57 50.94
CA ALA A 1011 -34.85 -2.39 51.43
C ALA A 1011 -35.22 -3.53 52.42
N ASN A 1012 -34.95 -4.77 51.98
CA ASN A 1012 -34.56 -5.94 52.78
C ASN A 1012 -33.83 -6.90 51.81
N GLY A 1013 -32.68 -7.49 52.10
CA GLY A 1013 -31.77 -7.36 53.24
C GLY A 1013 -30.74 -8.52 53.22
N LEU A 1014 -29.51 -8.27 53.69
CA LEU A 1014 -28.28 -9.09 53.53
C LEU A 1014 -27.64 -9.00 52.14
#